data_AF-A0A1K2HFF7-F1
#
_entry.id   AF-A0A1K2HFF7-F1
#
_cell.length_a   1.000
_cell.length_b   1.000
_cell.length_c   1.000
_cell.angle_alpha   90.00
_cell.angle_beta   90.00
_cell.angle_gamma   90.00
#
_symmetry.space_group_name_H-M   'P 1'
#
loop_
_entity.id
_entity.type
_entity.pdbx_description
1 polymer ?
#
loop_
_entity_poly.entity_id
_entity_poly.type
_entity_poly.pdbx_seq_one_letter_code
_entity_poly.pdbx_strand_id
1 'polypeptide(L)'
;MKKKKSVWFMMAAILMGFIPQILIACSSIAHAIEIQPDKIVDQAGLKVISSVSSDGNSLNWELQYEKNVASDGNDQALKFKVTADGEAIAFNENASFAANDDQWFAEKDFSKQSQGSLSFTTVLNVSKVALEIQADATKTDGTQAVTINKNILTSAVEGPHALKLPAVATEETTEVSTTSPPTAEEITSSQETETTAQTEEASEATSSEINSSRVVVGSSNLKYLSGISAFSSINYSNIAPEYTKDATKGTFPTNSWQPAGQTNVINHQGNKERNFATWDGVTSWNGDPSDTTHSYIQYGEKQTDFAIRKYAKETSEPGLYDVYLNVKGNTQQDIKPVDIVLVVDMSGSMESSQSNGWNDRAGAARNGVKNFLQTIKDAGIGDYVKVGLVGFSSPGYVTGANGYLTVPIGKVSDTSHINAINDTLKPKFTGGTYTQIGIEQGQQMLAGISNENKMMIVLTDGVPTFSKKVTAAQTIDGTTYATEFGNRLDEPGNTSKLDSSYAVGSRGNRTNIDSTWPATLGAAKIAKDAGLTIHTLGIQLSKDGDFLTEQQVRDRASLIATQGKYKDAETTDDVSDYLNEQAKNVVKSFNTIVNGSINDSLGDQFSYEGTPTVKSISTGNSAVTDLPTVNQSNGKVTTTELNLGKDQEIQIHYQVRINTEDKDFTPEKWYPMNGQTTLTPNGDNPDNKVDFGVPSAKAPGVKLDLKKIWEEYDKDTSKRPDSLDFTLNRKDTTESNSWKQGFIRLSKSDVATDTNVWEKTNIEKVAETQGATESLWLPQFNNKGKDFAYSFEEATVNGYESSSNAATTIWTNKKIYTPFALEITKISDQGKTPLKGAVFKLSGGSLPNAGVELKDNGDGTYTLSDDKYKLQLNTEYTLTEVTPPAGHTATTTSWKVNVSAEGKVTINDAVTGIEIKDNTIKYTIENEFTKRPLLVEKYNKDSGKTLDGAKFTLKQYDDKWTNDGKVVGDDLIGNDAKSFASLAPGYYSLEETKVPTGYKKDDTVFKFQIDSAGKLLDANGKEITANSKPTTDGFYLTSDNKIVLIKYNELRDFDFSILKKNSQSNKPLADTEFSLATKEDSNTILATLKTNDEGTGQFLDASGNHYGVRPGTYVIKETKAPEGFVLLEGTFEVTINADGTVGDVTYDGKDLDKDAIKVNLKDEDNNVIELTVANTPKGQLPATGGSGIQTFIIVALALVTAAGALTICYFYRNRKELN
;
A
#
# COMPACT_ATOMS: atom_id res chain seq x y z
N MET A 1 -2.45 54.31 -16.89
CA MET A 1 -3.14 55.60 -17.13
C MET A 1 -4.55 55.48 -16.55
N LYS A 2 -5.18 56.41 -15.81
CA LYS A 2 -4.88 57.82 -15.41
C LYS A 2 -5.45 58.09 -13.99
N LYS A 3 -4.74 58.92 -13.20
CA LYS A 3 -5.23 59.83 -12.10
C LYS A 3 -5.92 59.29 -10.83
N LYS A 4 -5.29 59.63 -9.67
CA LYS A 4 -5.84 59.88 -8.31
C LYS A 4 -6.41 58.65 -7.54
N LYS A 5 -5.91 58.31 -6.34
CA LYS A 5 -6.06 58.94 -5.00
C LYS A 5 -7.54 58.96 -4.53
N SER A 6 -7.91 58.51 -3.32
CA SER A 6 -7.12 58.19 -2.10
C SER A 6 -7.91 57.33 -1.09
N VAL A 7 -7.19 56.65 -0.16
CA VAL A 7 -7.54 56.31 1.27
C VAL A 7 -8.96 55.77 1.58
N TRP A 8 -9.17 54.48 1.92
CA TRP A 8 -8.96 53.74 3.22
C TRP A 8 -10.04 53.93 4.32
N PHE A 9 -10.72 52.81 4.67
CA PHE A 9 -11.44 52.50 5.95
C PHE A 9 -12.72 53.36 6.29
N MET A 10 -13.74 52.93 7.08
CA MET A 10 -13.94 51.75 7.96
C MET A 10 -15.45 51.40 8.19
N MET A 11 -15.77 50.12 8.46
CA MET A 11 -16.85 49.49 9.29
C MET A 11 -18.30 50.06 9.49
N ALA A 12 -19.27 49.09 9.55
CA ALA A 12 -20.44 48.99 10.48
C ALA A 12 -21.65 49.98 10.37
N ALA A 13 -22.91 49.65 10.76
CA ALA A 13 -23.60 48.36 11.05
C ALA A 13 -25.15 48.50 11.22
N ILE A 14 -25.90 47.41 10.99
CA ILE A 14 -27.15 46.92 11.70
C ILE A 14 -28.50 47.72 11.62
N LEU A 15 -29.39 47.23 10.72
CA LEU A 15 -30.77 46.69 10.91
C LEU A 15 -32.04 47.49 11.33
N MET A 16 -33.20 46.93 10.87
CA MET A 16 -34.64 47.23 11.11
C MET A 16 -35.19 48.55 10.51
N GLY A 17 -36.28 48.61 9.71
CA GLY A 17 -37.21 47.63 9.11
C GLY A 17 -37.98 48.30 7.93
N PHE A 18 -39.11 47.84 7.36
CA PHE A 18 -40.01 46.70 7.63
C PHE A 18 -40.71 46.20 6.30
N ILE A 19 -42.02 45.85 6.30
CA ILE A 19 -42.79 45.00 5.33
C ILE A 19 -44.24 45.58 5.19
N PRO A 20 -45.11 45.33 4.16
CA PRO A 20 -45.11 44.45 2.95
C PRO A 20 -45.28 45.25 1.61
N GLN A 21 -45.73 44.80 0.40
CA GLN A 21 -46.22 43.53 -0.24
C GLN A 21 -45.54 43.36 -1.65
N ILE A 22 -45.47 42.22 -2.37
CA ILE A 22 -46.45 41.33 -3.10
C ILE A 22 -47.28 42.07 -4.18
N LEU A 23 -47.41 41.69 -5.46
CA LEU A 23 -47.07 40.50 -6.29
C LEU A 23 -46.05 40.87 -7.41
N ILE A 24 -45.44 40.03 -8.27
CA ILE A 24 -45.30 38.57 -8.49
C ILE A 24 -43.89 38.38 -9.15
N ALA A 25 -43.00 37.49 -8.69
CA ALA A 25 -42.81 36.05 -9.02
C ALA A 25 -42.28 35.70 -10.43
N CYS A 26 -40.97 35.42 -10.51
CA CYS A 26 -40.37 34.44 -11.42
C CYS A 26 -39.14 33.86 -10.71
N SER A 27 -39.07 32.53 -10.55
CA SER A 27 -38.13 31.89 -9.62
C SER A 27 -37.36 30.74 -10.27
N SER A 28 -36.04 30.89 -10.40
CA SER A 28 -35.11 29.83 -10.76
C SER A 28 -34.31 29.41 -9.52
N ILE A 29 -34.57 28.21 -9.01
CA ILE A 29 -33.93 27.69 -7.79
C ILE A 29 -32.61 27.03 -8.17
N ALA A 30 -31.49 27.66 -7.80
CA ALA A 30 -30.21 26.95 -7.73
C ALA A 30 -30.33 25.86 -6.66
N HIS A 31 -30.26 24.60 -7.07
CA HIS A 31 -30.21 23.49 -6.12
C HIS A 31 -28.80 23.42 -5.53
N ALA A 32 -28.68 23.62 -4.22
CA ALA A 32 -27.47 23.27 -3.51
C ALA A 32 -27.30 21.74 -3.59
N ILE A 33 -26.22 21.29 -4.22
CA ILE A 33 -25.86 19.87 -4.22
C ILE A 33 -25.12 19.59 -2.92
N GLU A 34 -25.84 19.05 -1.94
CA GLU A 34 -25.32 18.54 -0.68
C GLU A 34 -25.13 17.03 -0.81
N ILE A 35 -23.88 16.54 -0.71
CA ILE A 35 -23.61 15.09 -0.71
C ILE A 35 -23.79 14.55 0.72
N GLN A 36 -24.35 13.35 0.83
CA GLN A 36 -24.32 12.60 2.10
C GLN A 36 -22.88 12.51 2.64
N PRO A 37 -22.65 12.75 3.94
CA PRO A 37 -21.31 12.78 4.52
C PRO A 37 -20.57 11.45 4.34
N ASP A 38 -19.34 11.53 3.85
CA ASP A 38 -18.48 10.39 3.56
C ASP A 38 -17.56 10.09 4.73
N LYS A 39 -17.42 8.81 5.10
CA LYS A 39 -16.61 8.37 6.24
C LYS A 39 -15.17 8.15 5.79
N ILE A 40 -14.28 9.06 6.18
CA ILE A 40 -12.85 8.99 5.82
C ILE A 40 -12.09 8.11 6.82
N VAL A 41 -12.37 8.27 8.11
CA VAL A 41 -11.85 7.44 9.20
C VAL A 41 -12.98 7.17 10.18
N ASP A 42 -13.17 5.90 10.58
CA ASP A 42 -14.12 5.51 11.62
C ASP A 42 -13.55 4.32 12.41
N GLN A 43 -12.72 4.62 13.41
CA GLN A 43 -12.00 3.62 14.22
C GLN A 43 -11.99 3.98 15.71
N ALA A 44 -11.52 3.06 16.54
CA ALA A 44 -11.37 3.30 17.97
C ALA A 44 -10.44 4.50 18.25
N GLY A 45 -11.00 5.58 18.79
CA GLY A 45 -10.28 6.78 19.24
C GLY A 45 -10.08 7.89 18.21
N LEU A 46 -10.42 7.68 16.94
CA LEU A 46 -10.46 8.74 15.92
C LEU A 46 -11.54 8.49 14.87
N LYS A 47 -12.39 9.49 14.63
CA LYS A 47 -13.30 9.56 13.47
C LYS A 47 -13.07 10.85 12.69
N VAL A 48 -13.15 10.77 11.38
CA VAL A 48 -13.08 11.91 10.44
C VAL A 48 -14.09 11.67 9.32
N ILE A 49 -14.96 12.65 9.10
CA ILE A 49 -16.08 12.61 8.16
C ILE A 49 -16.00 13.86 7.27
N SER A 50 -16.22 13.71 5.97
CA SER A 50 -16.22 14.83 5.02
C SER A 50 -17.59 15.02 4.39
N SER A 51 -18.07 16.26 4.33
CA SER A 51 -19.18 16.66 3.46
C SER A 51 -18.73 17.76 2.50
N VAL A 52 -19.52 17.96 1.43
CA VAL A 52 -19.28 19.02 0.45
C VAL A 52 -20.60 19.57 -0.07
N SER A 53 -20.61 20.89 -0.27
CA SER A 53 -21.71 21.66 -0.84
C SER A 53 -21.19 22.55 -1.97
N SER A 54 -22.05 22.94 -2.92
CA SER A 54 -21.71 23.95 -3.92
C SER A 54 -22.55 25.22 -3.77
N ASP A 55 -21.90 26.37 -3.90
CA ASP A 55 -22.53 27.70 -3.95
C ASP A 55 -22.80 28.20 -5.39
N GLY A 56 -22.46 27.39 -6.40
CA GLY A 56 -22.56 27.73 -7.82
C GLY A 56 -21.30 28.36 -8.44
N ASN A 57 -20.31 28.74 -7.64
CA ASN A 57 -19.00 29.24 -8.07
C ASN A 57 -17.81 28.41 -7.52
N SER A 58 -18.01 27.68 -6.42
CA SER A 58 -17.00 26.89 -5.71
C SER A 58 -17.59 25.62 -5.07
N LEU A 59 -16.71 24.75 -4.57
CA LEU A 59 -17.05 23.65 -3.68
C LEU A 59 -16.56 23.98 -2.26
N ASN A 60 -17.50 24.05 -1.32
CA ASN A 60 -17.23 24.30 0.08
C ASN A 60 -17.29 22.98 0.85
N TRP A 61 -16.15 22.59 1.39
CA TRP A 61 -15.94 21.33 2.09
C TRP A 61 -15.98 21.53 3.60
N GLU A 62 -16.53 20.56 4.31
CA GLU A 62 -16.52 20.48 5.77
C GLU A 62 -15.92 19.14 6.21
N LEU A 63 -14.95 19.18 7.13
CA LEU A 63 -14.37 18.02 7.79
C LEU A 63 -14.77 18.04 9.27
N GLN A 64 -15.61 17.09 9.67
CA GLN A 64 -15.99 16.88 11.07
C GLN A 64 -15.09 15.79 11.66
N TYR A 65 -14.52 16.05 12.84
CA TYR A 65 -13.61 15.12 13.52
C TYR A 65 -14.01 14.89 14.99
N GLU A 66 -13.75 13.68 15.47
CA GLU A 66 -13.90 13.26 16.87
C GLU A 66 -12.66 12.46 17.29
N LYS A 67 -11.87 13.00 18.21
CA LYS A 67 -10.68 12.37 18.82
C LYS A 67 -11.03 11.98 20.26
N ASN A 68 -10.79 10.73 20.62
CA ASN A 68 -11.11 10.17 21.94
C ASN A 68 -10.09 9.10 22.35
N VAL A 69 -8.90 9.55 22.74
CA VAL A 69 -7.78 8.69 23.17
C VAL A 69 -8.14 7.99 24.49
N ALA A 70 -7.75 6.72 24.62
CA ALA A 70 -7.92 5.93 25.84
C ALA A 70 -7.32 6.63 27.08
N SER A 71 -7.88 6.35 28.25
CA SER A 71 -7.59 7.08 29.50
C SER A 71 -6.13 6.96 29.96
N ASP A 72 -5.44 5.89 29.57
CA ASP A 72 -4.03 5.58 29.78
C ASP A 72 -3.09 6.14 28.70
N GLY A 73 -3.59 6.44 27.49
CA GLY A 73 -2.81 7.01 26.39
C GLY A 73 -2.34 8.45 26.64
N ASN A 74 -1.30 8.89 25.92
CA ASN A 74 -0.78 10.27 26.03
C ASN A 74 -1.69 11.29 25.31
N ASP A 75 -1.53 12.58 25.64
CA ASP A 75 -2.20 13.66 24.94
C ASP A 75 -1.72 13.79 23.48
N GLN A 76 -2.64 14.09 22.56
CA GLN A 76 -2.37 14.13 21.12
C GLN A 76 -2.81 15.45 20.49
N ALA A 77 -2.14 15.86 19.41
CA ALA A 77 -2.53 16.99 18.56
C ALA A 77 -2.72 16.49 17.12
N LEU A 78 -3.91 16.66 16.57
CA LEU A 78 -4.22 16.31 15.18
C LEU A 78 -3.63 17.32 14.19
N LYS A 79 -3.33 16.84 12.99
CA LYS A 79 -2.87 17.65 11.86
C LYS A 79 -3.57 17.18 10.60
N PHE A 80 -4.07 18.11 9.81
CA PHE A 80 -4.72 17.84 8.52
C PHE A 80 -4.00 18.58 7.40
N LYS A 81 -3.89 17.95 6.23
CA LYS A 81 -3.39 18.56 5.01
C LYS A 81 -4.28 18.16 3.84
N VAL A 82 -4.70 19.12 3.03
CA VAL A 82 -5.54 18.89 1.85
C VAL A 82 -4.78 19.26 0.61
N THR A 83 -4.91 18.46 -0.45
CA THR A 83 -4.47 18.80 -1.79
C THR A 83 -5.63 18.74 -2.79
N ALA A 84 -5.61 19.65 -3.77
CA ALA A 84 -6.54 19.70 -4.90
C ALA A 84 -5.70 19.71 -6.19
N ASP A 85 -5.89 18.71 -7.05
CA ASP A 85 -5.11 18.48 -8.29
C ASP A 85 -3.56 18.51 -8.12
N GLY A 86 -3.08 18.32 -6.89
CA GLY A 86 -1.66 18.33 -6.50
C GLY A 86 -1.21 19.61 -5.76
N GLU A 87 -1.98 20.69 -5.77
CA GLU A 87 -1.68 21.91 -5.02
C GLU A 87 -2.25 21.85 -3.59
N ALA A 88 -1.52 22.37 -2.61
CA ALA A 88 -1.94 22.38 -1.20
C ALA A 88 -3.04 23.44 -0.96
N ILE A 89 -4.14 23.03 -0.33
CA ILE A 89 -5.29 23.90 -0.02
C ILE A 89 -5.23 24.35 1.44
N ALA A 90 -5.37 25.66 1.64
CA ALA A 90 -5.48 26.26 2.97
C ALA A 90 -6.89 26.05 3.55
N PHE A 91 -6.94 25.73 4.85
CA PHE A 91 -8.17 25.74 5.64
C PHE A 91 -8.58 27.17 6.02
N ASN A 92 -9.87 27.35 6.23
CA ASN A 92 -10.44 28.58 6.79
C ASN A 92 -9.99 28.78 8.26
N GLU A 93 -9.91 30.03 8.71
CA GLU A 93 -9.45 30.37 10.07
C GLU A 93 -10.28 29.63 11.14
N ASN A 94 -9.59 28.97 12.08
CA ASN A 94 -10.20 28.17 13.13
C ASN A 94 -9.64 28.53 14.52
N ALA A 95 -10.49 28.50 15.55
CA ALA A 95 -10.09 28.81 16.92
C ALA A 95 -9.05 27.81 17.46
N SER A 96 -9.24 26.51 17.20
CA SER A 96 -8.43 25.41 17.76
C SER A 96 -7.27 24.96 16.86
N PHE A 97 -7.24 25.35 15.59
CA PHE A 97 -6.22 24.95 14.62
C PHE A 97 -5.45 26.14 14.03
N ALA A 98 -4.22 25.91 13.58
CA ALA A 98 -3.38 26.89 12.86
C ALA A 98 -2.51 26.20 11.79
N ALA A 99 -2.15 26.93 10.74
CA ALA A 99 -1.16 26.46 9.77
C ALA A 99 0.26 26.50 10.40
N ASN A 100 1.10 25.53 10.06
CA ASN A 100 2.52 25.51 10.40
C ASN A 100 3.42 25.62 9.15
N ASP A 101 4.73 25.75 9.35
CA ASP A 101 5.71 25.94 8.29
C ASP A 101 5.79 24.75 7.30
N ASP A 102 5.35 23.55 7.72
CA ASP A 102 5.31 22.32 6.92
C ASP A 102 4.02 22.18 6.06
N GLN A 103 3.19 23.24 5.97
CA GLN A 103 1.87 23.28 5.32
C GLN A 103 0.80 22.35 5.94
N TRP A 104 0.96 21.94 7.21
CA TRP A 104 -0.08 21.23 7.95
C TRP A 104 -0.96 22.22 8.71
N PHE A 105 -2.26 21.97 8.75
CA PHE A 105 -3.20 22.63 9.64
C PHE A 105 -3.31 21.81 10.93
N ALA A 106 -2.65 22.29 11.99
CA ALA A 106 -2.40 21.57 13.23
C ALA A 106 -3.25 22.09 14.40
N GLU A 107 -3.68 21.19 15.26
CA GLU A 107 -4.34 21.45 16.54
C GLU A 107 -3.35 22.19 17.46
N LYS A 108 -3.79 23.31 18.06
CA LYS A 108 -2.92 24.20 18.85
C LYS A 108 -2.50 23.61 20.19
N ASP A 109 -3.37 22.78 20.78
CA ASP A 109 -3.22 22.21 22.11
C ASP A 109 -3.25 20.68 22.05
N PHE A 110 -2.32 20.02 22.75
CA PHE A 110 -2.34 18.57 22.92
C PHE A 110 -3.42 18.17 23.93
N SER A 111 -4.24 17.19 23.57
CA SER A 111 -5.37 16.73 24.39
C SER A 111 -5.72 15.25 24.12
N LYS A 112 -6.25 14.54 25.11
CA LYS A 112 -6.84 13.19 24.89
C LYS A 112 -8.17 13.22 24.13
N GLN A 113 -8.95 14.28 24.30
CA GLN A 113 -10.27 14.43 23.72
C GLN A 113 -10.43 15.80 23.05
N SER A 114 -10.82 15.80 21.78
CA SER A 114 -11.29 17.00 21.08
C SER A 114 -12.22 16.62 19.93
N GLN A 115 -13.15 17.51 19.59
CA GLN A 115 -14.06 17.33 18.47
C GLN A 115 -14.37 18.69 17.85
N GLY A 116 -14.69 18.72 16.57
CA GLY A 116 -15.01 19.96 15.89
C GLY A 116 -15.20 19.81 14.40
N SER A 117 -15.26 20.96 13.73
CA SER A 117 -15.42 21.09 12.29
C SER A 117 -14.36 22.05 11.73
N LEU A 118 -13.77 21.67 10.61
CA LEU A 118 -12.82 22.46 9.81
C LEU A 118 -13.39 22.60 8.40
N SER A 119 -13.19 23.74 7.74
CA SER A 119 -13.67 23.94 6.37
C SER A 119 -12.60 24.50 5.45
N PHE A 120 -12.75 24.21 4.16
CA PHE A 120 -11.90 24.71 3.07
C PHE A 120 -12.71 24.78 1.77
N THR A 121 -12.19 25.48 0.77
CA THR A 121 -12.91 25.71 -0.50
C THR A 121 -12.02 25.34 -1.69
N THR A 122 -12.59 24.67 -2.69
CA THR A 122 -11.92 24.35 -3.96
C THR A 122 -12.70 24.91 -5.16
N VAL A 123 -12.05 25.02 -6.31
CA VAL A 123 -12.74 25.37 -7.57
C VAL A 123 -13.72 24.26 -7.99
N LEU A 124 -14.77 24.61 -8.74
CA LEU A 124 -15.79 23.66 -9.21
C LEU A 124 -15.26 22.55 -10.11
N ASN A 125 -14.19 22.83 -10.86
CA ASN A 125 -13.63 21.95 -11.88
C ASN A 125 -12.40 21.17 -11.41
N VAL A 126 -12.22 21.02 -10.09
CA VAL A 126 -11.16 20.20 -9.50
C VAL A 126 -11.34 18.73 -9.91
N SER A 127 -10.28 18.07 -10.35
CA SER A 127 -10.35 16.67 -10.82
C SER A 127 -10.12 15.64 -9.71
N LYS A 128 -9.39 16.02 -8.66
CA LYS A 128 -9.11 15.21 -7.47
C LYS A 128 -8.90 16.10 -6.25
N VAL A 129 -9.56 15.79 -5.14
CA VAL A 129 -9.23 16.30 -3.81
C VAL A 129 -8.75 15.15 -2.92
N ALA A 130 -7.74 15.37 -2.09
CA ALA A 130 -7.24 14.37 -1.15
C ALA A 130 -6.90 14.97 0.22
N LEU A 131 -7.06 14.17 1.27
CA LEU A 131 -6.86 14.51 2.68
C LEU A 131 -5.81 13.59 3.31
N GLU A 132 -4.77 14.18 3.88
CA GLU A 132 -3.78 13.51 4.73
C GLU A 132 -4.04 13.88 6.21
N ILE A 133 -3.81 12.94 7.11
CA ILE A 133 -4.15 13.05 8.55
C ILE A 133 -2.96 12.56 9.38
N GLN A 134 -2.48 13.34 10.33
CA GLN A 134 -1.45 12.90 11.30
C GLN A 134 -1.88 13.22 12.73
N ALA A 135 -1.33 12.48 13.69
CA ALA A 135 -1.41 12.82 15.11
C ALA A 135 0.01 12.83 15.69
N ASP A 136 0.41 13.94 16.30
CA ASP A 136 1.61 13.99 17.14
C ASP A 136 1.19 13.73 18.59
N ALA A 137 2.02 13.04 19.38
CA ALA A 137 1.71 12.67 20.76
C ALA A 137 2.77 13.15 21.74
N THR A 138 2.35 13.61 22.92
CA THR A 138 3.27 13.86 24.03
C THR A 138 3.85 12.55 24.54
N LYS A 139 5.00 12.62 25.22
CA LYS A 139 5.62 11.51 25.93
C LYS A 139 6.43 12.05 27.10
N THR A 140 5.89 11.89 28.31
CA THR A 140 6.57 12.23 29.57
C THR A 140 7.48 11.09 29.98
N ASP A 141 8.77 11.36 30.22
CA ASP A 141 9.67 10.36 30.79
C ASP A 141 9.73 10.43 32.34
N GLY A 142 10.45 9.49 32.95
CA GLY A 142 10.62 9.41 34.41
C GLY A 142 11.38 10.58 35.05
N THR A 143 11.80 11.59 34.27
CA THR A 143 12.47 12.82 34.73
C THR A 143 11.56 14.06 34.65
N GLN A 144 10.28 13.88 34.26
CA GLN A 144 9.30 14.95 34.00
C GLN A 144 9.59 15.79 32.74
N ALA A 145 10.50 15.36 31.87
CA ALA A 145 10.66 15.97 30.55
C ALA A 145 9.54 15.49 29.61
N VAL A 146 8.88 16.44 28.93
CA VAL A 146 7.88 16.14 27.88
C VAL A 146 8.58 16.18 26.52
N THR A 147 8.56 15.06 25.83
CA THR A 147 8.99 14.91 24.44
C THR A 147 7.78 14.78 23.52
N ILE A 148 7.94 15.05 22.21
CA ILE A 148 6.87 14.91 21.22
C ILE A 148 7.28 13.81 20.24
N ASN A 149 6.50 12.72 20.22
CA ASN A 149 6.55 11.74 19.14
C ASN A 149 5.76 12.28 17.95
N LYS A 150 6.45 12.60 16.84
CA LYS A 150 5.77 12.99 15.59
C LYS A 150 5.16 11.76 14.88
N ASN A 151 3.97 11.95 14.32
CA ASN A 151 3.13 10.99 13.60
C ASN A 151 3.07 9.58 14.22
N ILE A 152 2.10 9.36 15.09
CA ILE A 152 1.81 8.06 15.70
C ILE A 152 0.67 7.29 15.01
N LEU A 153 0.16 7.76 13.87
CA LEU A 153 -0.89 7.07 13.12
C LEU A 153 -0.27 6.01 12.18
N THR A 154 -1.05 5.01 11.80
CA THR A 154 -0.66 4.03 10.78
C THR A 154 -0.95 4.59 9.39
N SER A 155 -0.23 4.12 8.37
CA SER A 155 -0.41 4.56 6.96
C SER A 155 -1.84 4.41 6.44
N ALA A 156 -2.57 3.38 6.89
CA ALA A 156 -3.98 3.17 6.56
C ALA A 156 -4.93 4.26 7.12
N VAL A 157 -4.49 5.01 8.13
CA VAL A 157 -5.21 6.14 8.74
C VAL A 157 -4.67 7.47 8.22
N GLU A 158 -3.38 7.54 7.90
CA GLU A 158 -2.71 8.75 7.45
C GLU A 158 -3.15 9.22 6.06
N GLY A 159 -3.48 8.27 5.17
CA GLY A 159 -3.89 8.58 3.80
C GLY A 159 -2.70 8.63 2.82
N PRO A 160 -2.77 9.42 1.72
CA PRO A 160 -3.83 10.37 1.37
C PRO A 160 -5.16 9.70 0.98
N HIS A 161 -6.23 10.09 1.66
CA HIS A 161 -7.60 9.65 1.37
C HIS A 161 -8.21 10.51 0.27
N ALA A 162 -8.76 9.90 -0.78
CA ALA A 162 -9.44 10.65 -1.84
C ALA A 162 -10.84 11.12 -1.36
N LEU A 163 -11.11 12.42 -1.42
CA LEU A 163 -12.41 12.98 -1.06
C LEU A 163 -13.37 12.93 -2.25
N LYS A 164 -14.62 12.58 -1.98
CA LYS A 164 -15.64 12.29 -3.00
C LYS A 164 -16.23 13.55 -3.61
N LEU A 165 -15.93 13.79 -4.89
CA LEU A 165 -16.43 14.93 -5.65
C LEU A 165 -17.95 14.82 -5.93
N PRO A 166 -18.66 15.96 -6.08
CA PRO A 166 -20.03 15.98 -6.58
C PRO A 166 -20.13 15.44 -8.01
N ALA A 167 -21.17 14.66 -8.30
CA ALA A 167 -21.44 14.20 -9.64
C ALA A 167 -21.88 15.37 -10.54
N VAL A 168 -21.04 15.74 -11.51
CA VAL A 168 -21.38 16.73 -12.54
C VAL A 168 -22.42 16.14 -13.48
N ALA A 169 -23.54 16.83 -13.66
CA ALA A 169 -24.60 16.40 -14.57
C ALA A 169 -24.20 16.68 -16.04
N THR A 170 -23.78 15.64 -16.77
CA THR A 170 -23.66 15.66 -18.23
C THR A 170 -24.95 15.22 -18.90
N GLU A 171 -25.38 15.95 -19.92
CA GLU A 171 -26.56 15.64 -20.73
C GLU A 171 -26.28 14.55 -21.79
N GLU A 172 -27.37 13.96 -22.30
CA GLU A 172 -27.43 13.01 -23.43
C GLU A 172 -26.78 11.61 -23.23
N THR A 173 -27.23 10.54 -23.90
CA THR A 173 -28.32 10.38 -24.89
C THR A 173 -29.14 9.10 -24.63
N THR A 174 -30.38 9.05 -25.11
CA THR A 174 -31.22 7.84 -25.07
C THR A 174 -31.03 6.94 -26.31
N GLU A 175 -30.86 5.63 -26.11
CA GLU A 175 -31.40 4.61 -27.02
C GLU A 175 -32.13 3.51 -26.24
N VAL A 176 -33.11 2.88 -26.88
CA VAL A 176 -34.02 1.90 -26.27
C VAL A 176 -34.13 0.67 -27.18
N SER A 177 -33.84 -0.52 -26.64
CA SER A 177 -34.34 -1.78 -27.21
C SER A 177 -34.78 -2.75 -26.12
N THR A 178 -36.10 -2.76 -25.98
CA THR A 178 -36.95 -3.65 -25.20
C THR A 178 -36.63 -5.14 -25.35
N THR A 179 -36.80 -5.90 -24.27
CA THR A 179 -37.90 -6.89 -24.18
C THR A 179 -38.25 -7.16 -22.72
N SER A 180 -39.49 -7.58 -22.46
CA SER A 180 -40.12 -7.56 -21.13
C SER A 180 -40.55 -8.96 -20.63
N PRO A 181 -40.77 -9.16 -19.31
CA PRO A 181 -41.08 -10.46 -18.70
C PRO A 181 -42.60 -10.75 -18.71
N PRO A 182 -43.09 -11.82 -18.04
CA PRO A 182 -43.40 -11.76 -16.59
C PRO A 182 -43.13 -13.13 -15.87
N THR A 183 -43.41 -13.41 -14.58
CA THR A 183 -44.05 -12.67 -13.46
C THR A 183 -43.45 -13.15 -12.13
N ALA A 184 -43.31 -12.22 -11.17
CA ALA A 184 -43.64 -12.22 -9.73
C ALA A 184 -44.00 -13.56 -8.97
N GLU A 185 -43.89 -13.67 -7.64
CA GLU A 185 -44.17 -12.69 -6.57
C GLU A 185 -43.24 -12.73 -5.33
N GLU A 186 -43.32 -11.65 -4.53
CA GLU A 186 -42.80 -11.46 -3.15
C GLU A 186 -43.55 -12.37 -2.13
N ILE A 187 -43.33 -12.43 -0.80
CA ILE A 187 -42.62 -11.67 0.27
C ILE A 187 -42.18 -12.70 1.37
N THR A 188 -41.65 -12.47 2.61
CA THR A 188 -41.55 -11.30 3.52
C THR A 188 -40.45 -11.50 4.61
N SER A 189 -39.62 -10.47 4.85
CA SER A 189 -39.27 -9.88 6.18
C SER A 189 -38.57 -10.65 7.33
N SER A 190 -38.16 -9.86 8.34
CA SER A 190 -37.52 -10.12 9.65
C SER A 190 -36.12 -10.77 9.64
N GLN A 191 -35.04 -10.13 10.12
CA GLN A 191 -34.72 -9.54 11.44
C GLN A 191 -34.33 -10.56 12.52
N GLU A 192 -33.06 -10.50 12.93
CA GLU A 192 -32.58 -10.90 14.26
C GLU A 192 -31.68 -9.78 14.84
N THR A 193 -31.42 -9.83 16.15
CA THR A 193 -30.92 -8.70 16.94
C THR A 193 -29.66 -9.09 17.71
N GLU A 194 -28.74 -8.15 17.90
CA GLU A 194 -27.56 -8.32 18.77
C GLU A 194 -27.96 -8.62 20.23
N THR A 195 -27.15 -9.42 20.93
CA THR A 195 -26.93 -9.24 22.38
C THR A 195 -25.52 -9.69 22.74
N THR A 196 -24.89 -8.95 23.65
CA THR A 196 -23.49 -9.08 24.08
C THR A 196 -23.18 -10.35 24.87
N ALA A 197 -21.91 -10.76 24.84
CA ALA A 197 -21.32 -11.69 25.80
C ALA A 197 -20.05 -11.06 26.42
N GLN A 198 -19.83 -11.30 27.71
CA GLN A 198 -18.59 -10.99 28.42
C GLN A 198 -18.12 -12.24 29.20
N THR A 199 -16.81 -12.30 29.44
CA THR A 199 -16.06 -13.43 30.00
C THR A 199 -16.20 -13.55 31.52
N GLU A 200 -16.08 -14.78 32.06
CA GLU A 200 -15.10 -15.09 33.13
C GLU A 200 -14.94 -16.62 33.38
N GLU A 201 -14.16 -17.00 34.38
CA GLU A 201 -13.38 -18.26 34.43
C GLU A 201 -14.00 -19.45 35.23
N ALA A 202 -13.22 -20.54 35.30
CA ALA A 202 -13.57 -21.87 35.79
C ALA A 202 -13.66 -22.03 37.33
N SER A 203 -14.29 -23.12 37.78
CA SER A 203 -13.87 -23.91 38.96
C SER A 203 -14.65 -25.24 39.08
N GLU A 204 -14.29 -26.08 40.06
CA GLU A 204 -14.64 -27.50 40.14
C GLU A 204 -15.93 -27.84 40.93
N ALA A 205 -16.50 -29.01 40.59
CA ALA A 205 -17.22 -29.98 41.43
C ALA A 205 -18.03 -29.53 42.68
N THR A 206 -19.31 -29.94 42.73
CA THR A 206 -19.83 -30.85 43.79
C THR A 206 -21.23 -31.41 43.47
N SER A 207 -21.69 -32.38 44.26
CA SER A 207 -22.93 -33.15 44.05
C SER A 207 -24.01 -32.89 45.11
N SER A 208 -25.28 -32.72 44.72
CA SER A 208 -26.44 -33.18 45.51
C SER A 208 -27.79 -33.14 44.77
N GLU A 209 -28.39 -34.32 44.61
CA GLU A 209 -29.81 -34.69 44.77
C GLU A 209 -30.99 -33.84 44.21
N ILE A 210 -31.77 -34.51 43.33
CA ILE A 210 -33.23 -34.73 43.40
C ILE A 210 -34.18 -33.51 43.35
N ASN A 211 -34.92 -33.40 42.24
CA ASN A 211 -36.39 -33.48 42.31
C ASN A 211 -37.00 -34.13 41.06
N SER A 212 -38.17 -34.75 41.20
CA SER A 212 -38.79 -35.63 40.20
C SER A 212 -39.81 -34.93 39.32
N SER A 213 -39.88 -35.29 38.02
CA SER A 213 -41.15 -35.68 37.36
C SER A 213 -40.94 -36.18 35.92
N ARG A 214 -41.92 -36.94 35.42
CA ARG A 214 -42.03 -37.52 34.06
C ARG A 214 -40.87 -38.42 33.60
N VAL A 215 -41.01 -39.72 33.92
CA VAL A 215 -40.38 -40.79 33.13
C VAL A 215 -41.03 -40.81 31.73
N VAL A 216 -40.26 -40.46 30.70
CA VAL A 216 -40.51 -40.92 29.34
C VAL A 216 -39.89 -42.33 29.21
N VAL A 217 -40.56 -43.24 28.52
CA VAL A 217 -40.04 -44.60 28.29
C VAL A 217 -38.87 -44.53 27.31
N GLY A 218 -37.65 -44.45 27.85
CA GLY A 218 -36.39 -44.46 27.11
C GLY A 218 -35.61 -45.75 27.37
N SER A 219 -35.12 -46.37 26.30
CA SER A 219 -34.46 -47.69 26.29
C SER A 219 -33.33 -47.81 27.30
N SER A 220 -33.55 -48.54 28.40
CA SER A 220 -32.59 -48.66 29.52
C SER A 220 -32.57 -50.05 30.19
N ASN A 221 -32.99 -51.09 29.46
CA ASN A 221 -33.12 -52.48 29.95
C ASN A 221 -31.84 -53.34 29.77
N LEU A 222 -30.66 -52.88 30.22
CA LEU A 222 -29.40 -53.65 30.11
C LEU A 222 -28.62 -53.86 31.42
N LYS A 223 -29.20 -53.58 32.59
CA LYS A 223 -28.63 -53.97 33.90
C LYS A 223 -28.83 -55.45 34.30
N TYR A 224 -29.34 -56.28 33.40
CA TYR A 224 -29.88 -57.62 33.71
C TYR A 224 -28.90 -58.81 33.50
N LEU A 225 -27.67 -58.57 33.04
CA LEU A 225 -26.84 -59.65 32.45
C LEU A 225 -25.88 -60.41 33.39
N SER A 226 -25.45 -59.87 34.53
CA SER A 226 -24.52 -60.56 35.44
C SER A 226 -25.10 -61.88 35.97
N GLY A 227 -24.49 -63.02 35.67
CA GLY A 227 -25.00 -64.35 36.09
C GLY A 227 -24.58 -65.55 35.23
N ILE A 228 -24.11 -65.33 33.99
CA ILE A 228 -23.36 -66.33 33.22
C ILE A 228 -21.88 -65.94 33.23
N SER A 229 -21.21 -66.10 34.37
CA SER A 229 -19.76 -65.93 34.49
C SER A 229 -19.01 -67.13 33.89
N ALA A 230 -19.22 -67.40 32.60
CA ALA A 230 -18.63 -68.56 31.92
C ALA A 230 -17.09 -68.49 31.79
N PHE A 231 -16.52 -67.31 32.03
CA PHE A 231 -15.14 -66.98 31.77
C PHE A 231 -14.18 -67.52 32.82
N SER A 232 -13.11 -68.18 32.36
CA SER A 232 -11.78 -67.67 32.70
C SER A 232 -11.52 -66.44 31.83
N SER A 233 -11.18 -65.29 32.41
CA SER A 233 -10.82 -64.09 31.65
C SER A 233 -9.48 -64.31 30.93
N ILE A 234 -9.54 -64.66 29.64
CA ILE A 234 -8.35 -64.73 28.79
C ILE A 234 -7.78 -63.31 28.68
N ASN A 235 -6.59 -63.11 29.27
CA ASN A 235 -5.84 -61.86 29.18
C ASN A 235 -4.90 -61.95 27.98
N TYR A 236 -5.22 -61.23 26.90
CA TYR A 236 -4.36 -61.16 25.73
C TYR A 236 -3.17 -60.25 26.02
N SER A 237 -1.96 -60.69 25.64
CA SER A 237 -0.77 -59.83 25.65
C SER A 237 -0.80 -58.90 24.46
N ASN A 238 -0.65 -57.59 24.69
CA ASN A 238 -0.67 -56.58 23.64
C ASN A 238 0.52 -56.75 22.66
N ILE A 239 0.23 -56.83 21.36
CA ILE A 239 1.24 -56.86 20.29
C ILE A 239 1.41 -55.42 19.81
N ALA A 240 2.06 -54.62 20.65
CA ALA A 240 2.16 -53.17 20.50
C ALA A 240 2.80 -52.78 19.15
N PRO A 241 2.09 -52.03 18.29
CA PRO A 241 2.64 -51.47 17.06
C PRO A 241 3.83 -50.53 17.32
N GLU A 242 4.84 -50.59 16.47
CA GLU A 242 6.07 -49.79 16.62
C GLU A 242 6.05 -48.55 15.72
N TYR A 243 6.56 -47.43 16.22
CA TYR A 243 6.59 -46.15 15.51
C TYR A 243 7.98 -45.54 15.51
N THR A 244 8.47 -45.17 14.33
CA THR A 244 9.71 -44.41 14.16
C THR A 244 9.39 -42.93 14.39
N LYS A 245 10.20 -42.27 15.22
CA LYS A 245 10.12 -40.82 15.50
C LYS A 245 11.38 -40.14 14.98
N ASP A 246 11.26 -39.44 13.87
CA ASP A 246 12.33 -38.70 13.20
C ASP A 246 12.05 -37.20 13.30
N ALA A 247 13.05 -36.39 13.66
CA ALA A 247 12.87 -34.94 13.85
C ALA A 247 12.50 -34.21 12.54
N THR A 248 12.93 -34.74 11.39
CA THR A 248 12.68 -34.20 10.06
C THR A 248 11.47 -34.84 9.39
N LYS A 249 11.34 -36.17 9.47
CA LYS A 249 10.27 -36.93 8.81
C LYS A 249 9.04 -37.14 9.66
N GLY A 250 9.04 -36.78 10.94
CA GLY A 250 7.88 -36.92 11.83
C GLY A 250 7.72 -38.32 12.43
N THR A 251 6.49 -38.70 12.75
CA THR A 251 6.17 -40.00 13.38
C THR A 251 5.34 -40.86 12.44
N PHE A 252 5.78 -42.10 12.22
CA PHE A 252 5.13 -43.07 11.33
C PHE A 252 5.40 -44.51 11.78
N PRO A 253 4.58 -45.51 11.38
CA PRO A 253 4.83 -46.93 11.63
C PRO A 253 6.24 -47.38 11.22
N THR A 254 6.97 -48.05 12.11
CA THR A 254 8.28 -48.66 11.81
C THR A 254 8.12 -49.81 10.83
N ASN A 255 7.14 -50.67 11.08
CA ASN A 255 6.82 -51.84 10.26
C ASN A 255 5.60 -51.48 9.39
N SER A 256 5.86 -51.02 8.16
CA SER A 256 4.90 -50.21 7.40
C SER A 256 4.55 -50.74 6.00
N TRP A 257 3.43 -50.24 5.48
CA TRP A 257 3.03 -50.34 4.08
C TRP A 257 2.37 -49.05 3.59
N GLN A 258 2.33 -48.86 2.27
CA GLN A 258 1.59 -47.75 1.64
C GLN A 258 0.52 -48.27 0.67
N PRO A 259 -0.65 -47.63 0.55
CA PRO A 259 -1.62 -47.95 -0.49
C PRO A 259 -1.00 -47.78 -1.87
N ALA A 260 -1.26 -48.73 -2.78
CA ALA A 260 -0.64 -48.77 -4.10
C ALA A 260 -0.87 -47.46 -4.88
N GLY A 261 0.23 -46.72 -5.12
CA GLY A 261 0.22 -45.43 -5.83
C GLY A 261 0.04 -44.20 -4.95
N GLN A 262 -0.06 -44.32 -3.62
CA GLN A 262 -0.21 -43.19 -2.69
C GLN A 262 1.05 -43.00 -1.84
N THR A 263 1.63 -41.79 -1.88
CA THR A 263 2.87 -41.44 -1.18
C THR A 263 2.66 -40.67 0.12
N ASN A 264 1.45 -40.15 0.36
CA ASN A 264 1.16 -39.20 1.45
C ASN A 264 0.52 -39.86 2.67
N VAL A 265 0.22 -41.17 2.60
CA VAL A 265 -0.28 -42.00 3.71
C VAL A 265 0.61 -43.23 3.89
N ILE A 266 0.79 -43.64 5.14
CA ILE A 266 1.58 -44.80 5.55
C ILE A 266 0.88 -45.53 6.71
N ASN A 267 0.76 -46.84 6.59
CA ASN A 267 -0.05 -47.71 7.43
C ASN A 267 0.84 -48.74 8.14
N HIS A 268 0.40 -49.30 9.28
CA HIS A 268 1.15 -50.35 9.98
C HIS A 268 0.89 -51.74 9.37
N GLN A 269 1.89 -52.61 9.39
CA GLN A 269 1.82 -54.01 8.97
C GLN A 269 0.94 -54.88 9.89
N GLY A 270 0.54 -56.03 9.36
CA GLY A 270 -0.18 -57.04 10.13
C GLY A 270 0.77 -57.93 10.93
N ASN A 271 0.20 -58.83 11.74
CA ASN A 271 0.94 -59.81 12.52
C ASN A 271 0.17 -61.14 12.50
N LYS A 272 0.71 -62.14 11.80
CA LYS A 272 0.08 -63.47 11.62
C LYS A 272 0.64 -64.51 12.60
N GLU A 273 1.81 -64.24 13.16
CA GLU A 273 2.54 -65.11 14.09
C GLU A 273 2.16 -64.87 15.57
N ARG A 274 1.25 -63.92 15.84
CA ARG A 274 0.64 -63.62 17.15
C ARG A 274 1.67 -63.32 18.24
N ASN A 275 2.78 -62.66 17.88
CA ASN A 275 3.86 -62.33 18.80
C ASN A 275 4.54 -61.00 18.44
N PHE A 276 5.26 -60.40 19.39
CA PHE A 276 5.89 -59.08 19.26
C PHE A 276 7.12 -59.01 18.33
N ALA A 277 7.60 -60.14 17.79
CA ALA A 277 8.87 -60.19 17.06
C ALA A 277 8.74 -60.29 15.53
N THR A 278 7.57 -60.68 15.00
CA THR A 278 7.40 -60.98 13.56
C THR A 278 6.16 -60.31 12.95
N TRP A 279 6.38 -59.23 12.23
CA TRP A 279 5.37 -58.56 11.40
C TRP A 279 5.22 -59.24 10.02
N ASP A 280 4.10 -59.02 9.32
CA ASP A 280 3.72 -59.81 8.13
C ASP A 280 4.49 -59.47 6.85
N GLY A 281 5.34 -58.44 6.85
CA GLY A 281 6.24 -58.10 5.75
C GLY A 281 5.55 -57.56 4.49
N VAL A 282 4.23 -57.32 4.54
CA VAL A 282 3.47 -56.70 3.44
C VAL A 282 3.85 -55.23 3.38
N THR A 283 4.38 -54.75 2.26
CA THR A 283 4.83 -53.34 2.10
C THR A 283 3.95 -52.49 1.18
N SER A 284 3.04 -53.10 0.39
CA SER A 284 2.04 -52.38 -0.40
C SER A 284 0.87 -53.30 -0.80
N TRP A 285 -0.35 -52.78 -0.77
CA TRP A 285 -1.55 -53.35 -1.39
C TRP A 285 -2.57 -52.23 -1.71
N ASN A 286 -3.72 -52.53 -2.33
CA ASN A 286 -4.61 -51.50 -2.90
C ASN A 286 -5.47 -50.73 -1.87
N GLY A 287 -5.48 -51.13 -0.60
CA GLY A 287 -6.29 -50.51 0.45
C GLY A 287 -7.81 -50.67 0.26
N ASP A 288 -8.25 -51.72 -0.42
CA ASP A 288 -9.69 -52.02 -0.64
C ASP A 288 -10.42 -52.29 0.69
N PRO A 289 -11.49 -51.54 1.03
CA PRO A 289 -12.23 -51.73 2.28
C PRO A 289 -13.01 -53.04 2.36
N SER A 290 -13.11 -53.82 1.28
CA SER A 290 -13.66 -55.19 1.28
C SER A 290 -12.62 -56.29 1.57
N ASP A 291 -11.32 -55.97 1.65
CA ASP A 291 -10.30 -56.96 2.00
C ASP A 291 -10.42 -57.41 3.48
N THR A 292 -10.35 -58.73 3.67
CA THR A 292 -10.39 -59.41 4.98
C THR A 292 -9.12 -60.23 5.25
N THR A 293 -7.99 -59.91 4.59
CA THR A 293 -6.80 -60.79 4.55
C THR A 293 -5.44 -60.10 4.76
N HIS A 294 -5.31 -58.81 4.47
CA HIS A 294 -4.06 -58.06 4.54
C HIS A 294 -3.96 -57.19 5.80
N SER A 295 -2.76 -57.09 6.37
CA SER A 295 -2.41 -56.15 7.44
C SER A 295 -3.21 -56.27 8.75
N TYR A 296 -3.74 -57.46 9.06
CA TYR A 296 -4.39 -57.75 10.35
C TYR A 296 -3.37 -58.14 11.42
N ILE A 297 -3.45 -57.52 12.60
CA ILE A 297 -2.79 -57.96 13.83
C ILE A 297 -3.69 -59.03 14.46
N GLN A 298 -3.20 -60.25 14.58
CA GLN A 298 -3.94 -61.40 15.10
C GLN A 298 -3.57 -61.66 16.56
N TYR A 299 -4.55 -62.09 17.35
CA TYR A 299 -4.41 -62.39 18.78
C TYR A 299 -4.92 -63.80 19.10
N GLY A 300 -4.32 -64.44 20.09
CA GLY A 300 -4.65 -65.81 20.53
C GLY A 300 -3.42 -66.73 20.58
N GLU A 301 -3.48 -67.80 21.38
CA GLU A 301 -2.34 -68.71 21.57
C GLU A 301 -2.21 -69.74 20.43
N LYS A 302 -3.01 -70.81 20.49
CA LYS A 302 -2.89 -71.98 19.60
C LYS A 302 -3.43 -71.69 18.19
N GLN A 303 -4.48 -70.88 18.11
CA GLN A 303 -5.03 -70.30 16.88
C GLN A 303 -5.39 -68.82 17.12
N THR A 304 -5.84 -68.14 16.06
CA THR A 304 -6.33 -66.76 16.15
C THR A 304 -7.74 -66.70 16.76
N ASP A 305 -7.87 -66.12 17.95
CA ASP A 305 -9.13 -65.87 18.64
C ASP A 305 -9.84 -64.62 18.11
N PHE A 306 -9.09 -63.56 17.78
CA PHE A 306 -9.62 -62.41 17.06
C PHE A 306 -8.52 -61.71 16.26
N ALA A 307 -8.92 -60.87 15.32
CA ALA A 307 -8.01 -60.08 14.50
C ALA A 307 -8.49 -58.63 14.40
N ILE A 308 -7.55 -57.69 14.47
CA ILE A 308 -7.80 -56.25 14.32
C ILE A 308 -6.95 -55.66 13.22
N ARG A 309 -7.48 -54.65 12.53
CA ARG A 309 -6.74 -53.83 11.59
C ARG A 309 -7.21 -52.40 11.67
N LYS A 310 -6.28 -51.47 11.59
CA LYS A 310 -6.56 -50.08 11.25
C LYS A 310 -5.63 -49.64 10.12
N TYR A 311 -6.17 -48.88 9.18
CA TYR A 311 -5.41 -48.29 8.09
C TYR A 311 -6.15 -47.09 7.52
N ALA A 312 -5.45 -46.29 6.72
CA ALA A 312 -6.03 -45.19 5.97
C ALA A 312 -5.63 -45.19 4.49
N LYS A 313 -6.34 -44.38 3.71
CA LYS A 313 -6.15 -44.21 2.26
C LYS A 313 -6.48 -42.77 1.90
N GLU A 314 -5.64 -42.11 1.11
CA GLU A 314 -5.95 -40.77 0.60
C GLU A 314 -7.11 -40.86 -0.41
N THR A 315 -8.02 -39.90 -0.39
CA THR A 315 -9.15 -39.84 -1.34
C THR A 315 -8.70 -39.22 -2.68
N SER A 316 -9.65 -38.81 -3.52
CA SER A 316 -9.36 -37.94 -4.66
C SER A 316 -9.19 -36.46 -4.29
N GLU A 317 -9.54 -36.07 -3.06
CA GLU A 317 -9.27 -34.72 -2.53
C GLU A 317 -7.93 -34.72 -1.76
N PRO A 318 -6.99 -33.83 -2.09
CA PRO A 318 -5.70 -33.74 -1.39
C PRO A 318 -5.87 -33.58 0.12
N GLY A 319 -5.14 -34.39 0.88
CA GLY A 319 -5.14 -34.31 2.34
C GLY A 319 -6.42 -34.77 3.05
N LEU A 320 -7.45 -35.26 2.34
CA LEU A 320 -8.59 -35.98 2.91
C LEU A 320 -8.32 -37.48 2.83
N TYR A 321 -8.49 -38.17 3.95
CA TYR A 321 -8.18 -39.59 4.11
C TYR A 321 -9.39 -40.37 4.62
N ASP A 322 -9.74 -41.45 3.93
CA ASP A 322 -10.58 -42.51 4.47
C ASP A 322 -9.80 -43.31 5.52
N VAL A 323 -10.41 -43.55 6.69
CA VAL A 323 -9.84 -44.38 7.75
C VAL A 323 -10.79 -45.53 8.07
N TYR A 324 -10.24 -46.74 8.13
CA TYR A 324 -10.99 -47.97 8.38
C TYR A 324 -10.46 -48.70 9.61
N LEU A 325 -11.35 -49.10 10.51
CA LEU A 325 -11.07 -50.02 11.60
C LEU A 325 -11.87 -51.30 11.38
N ASN A 326 -11.20 -52.43 11.18
CA ASN A 326 -11.82 -53.76 11.10
C ASN A 326 -11.57 -54.51 12.41
N VAL A 327 -12.59 -55.17 12.95
CA VAL A 327 -12.46 -56.17 14.03
C VAL A 327 -13.20 -57.43 13.63
N LYS A 328 -12.49 -58.56 13.63
CA LYS A 328 -13.01 -59.90 13.33
C LYS A 328 -12.91 -60.80 14.56
N GLY A 329 -14.03 -61.38 14.98
CA GLY A 329 -14.12 -62.39 16.03
C GLY A 329 -13.92 -63.82 15.54
N ASN A 330 -13.87 -64.75 16.49
CA ASN A 330 -13.84 -66.19 16.25
C ASN A 330 -14.62 -66.94 17.35
N THR A 331 -14.55 -68.27 17.37
CA THR A 331 -14.95 -69.10 18.52
C THR A 331 -13.82 -69.18 19.55
N GLN A 332 -14.14 -69.10 20.84
CA GLN A 332 -13.20 -69.40 21.93
C GLN A 332 -12.62 -70.82 21.82
N GLN A 333 -11.41 -71.05 22.35
CA GLN A 333 -10.74 -72.35 22.32
C GLN A 333 -11.06 -73.23 23.53
N ASP A 334 -10.74 -72.76 24.74
CA ASP A 334 -10.85 -73.56 25.97
C ASP A 334 -12.23 -73.39 26.63
N ILE A 335 -13.28 -73.76 25.88
CA ILE A 335 -14.68 -73.55 26.23
C ILE A 335 -15.11 -74.38 27.46
N LYS A 336 -15.53 -73.73 28.54
CA LYS A 336 -16.28 -74.36 29.64
C LYS A 336 -17.72 -74.65 29.19
N PRO A 337 -18.21 -75.91 29.22
CA PRO A 337 -19.59 -76.21 28.85
C PRO A 337 -20.61 -75.51 29.76
N VAL A 338 -21.78 -75.20 29.23
CA VAL A 338 -22.90 -74.59 29.95
C VAL A 338 -24.01 -75.63 30.12
N ASP A 339 -24.45 -75.84 31.36
CA ASP A 339 -25.45 -76.85 31.73
C ASP A 339 -26.74 -76.16 32.20
N ILE A 340 -27.82 -76.33 31.45
CA ILE A 340 -29.09 -75.62 31.62
C ILE A 340 -30.21 -76.61 31.92
N VAL A 341 -31.10 -76.31 32.86
CA VAL A 341 -32.36 -77.05 33.03
C VAL A 341 -33.55 -76.13 32.82
N LEU A 342 -34.38 -76.49 31.86
CA LEU A 342 -35.69 -75.88 31.61
C LEU A 342 -36.70 -76.52 32.57
N VAL A 343 -37.29 -75.72 33.46
CA VAL A 343 -38.30 -76.16 34.43
C VAL A 343 -39.65 -75.59 33.98
N VAL A 344 -40.47 -76.42 33.36
CA VAL A 344 -41.66 -75.99 32.60
C VAL A 344 -42.94 -76.43 33.30
N ASP A 345 -43.80 -75.47 33.56
CA ASP A 345 -45.14 -75.69 34.10
C ASP A 345 -46.05 -76.38 33.07
N MET A 346 -46.58 -77.54 33.44
CA MET A 346 -47.48 -78.37 32.65
C MET A 346 -48.89 -78.47 33.28
N SER A 347 -49.24 -77.54 34.16
CA SER A 347 -50.58 -77.39 34.75
C SER A 347 -51.67 -77.02 33.73
N GLY A 348 -52.93 -77.18 34.12
CA GLY A 348 -54.08 -76.88 33.27
C GLY A 348 -54.31 -75.40 33.00
N SER A 349 -53.74 -74.49 33.79
CA SER A 349 -53.86 -73.03 33.60
C SER A 349 -52.96 -72.48 32.48
N MET A 350 -51.92 -73.25 32.11
CA MET A 350 -51.04 -72.96 30.98
C MET A 350 -51.70 -73.26 29.61
N GLU A 351 -52.65 -74.17 29.52
CA GLU A 351 -53.27 -74.57 28.25
C GLU A 351 -54.46 -73.66 27.89
N SER A 352 -54.66 -73.35 26.60
CA SER A 352 -55.72 -72.41 26.17
C SER A 352 -57.11 -72.80 26.67
N SER A 353 -57.77 -71.87 27.37
CA SER A 353 -59.07 -72.07 28.01
C SER A 353 -59.88 -70.77 28.12
N GLN A 354 -61.20 -70.86 28.25
CA GLN A 354 -62.03 -69.67 28.53
C GLN A 354 -61.61 -68.95 29.83
N SER A 355 -61.09 -69.70 30.81
CA SER A 355 -60.60 -69.21 32.10
C SER A 355 -59.33 -68.36 32.04
N ASN A 356 -58.45 -68.55 31.04
CA ASN A 356 -57.25 -67.74 30.83
C ASN A 356 -57.35 -66.82 29.60
N GLY A 357 -58.57 -66.52 29.15
CA GLY A 357 -58.80 -65.63 28.00
C GLY A 357 -58.44 -66.23 26.64
N TRP A 358 -58.38 -67.56 26.55
CA TRP A 358 -57.93 -68.35 25.39
C TRP A 358 -56.43 -68.25 25.05
N ASN A 359 -55.61 -67.68 25.94
CA ASN A 359 -54.15 -67.59 25.75
C ASN A 359 -53.49 -68.98 25.79
N ASP A 360 -52.76 -69.35 24.73
CA ASP A 360 -52.04 -70.63 24.65
C ASP A 360 -50.60 -70.51 25.21
N ARG A 361 -50.48 -70.39 26.53
CA ARG A 361 -49.20 -70.30 27.25
C ARG A 361 -48.37 -71.58 27.07
N ALA A 362 -49.04 -72.74 26.97
CA ALA A 362 -48.45 -74.03 26.71
C ALA A 362 -47.85 -74.12 25.30
N GLY A 363 -48.58 -73.70 24.27
CA GLY A 363 -48.08 -73.54 22.89
C GLY A 363 -46.90 -72.57 22.80
N ALA A 364 -46.97 -71.44 23.49
CA ALA A 364 -45.89 -70.48 23.60
C ALA A 364 -44.62 -71.08 24.23
N ALA A 365 -44.76 -71.78 25.36
CA ALA A 365 -43.64 -72.49 26.01
C ALA A 365 -43.03 -73.58 25.11
N ARG A 366 -43.87 -74.41 24.47
CA ARG A 366 -43.42 -75.44 23.50
C ARG A 366 -42.61 -74.83 22.35
N ASN A 367 -43.11 -73.76 21.74
CA ASN A 367 -42.45 -73.09 20.61
C ASN A 367 -41.16 -72.36 21.05
N GLY A 368 -41.19 -71.64 22.17
CA GLY A 368 -40.03 -70.94 22.70
C GLY A 368 -38.91 -71.89 23.11
N VAL A 369 -39.22 -73.03 23.75
CA VAL A 369 -38.22 -74.07 24.09
C VAL A 369 -37.62 -74.70 22.83
N LYS A 370 -38.45 -75.01 21.82
CA LYS A 370 -37.98 -75.51 20.52
C LYS A 370 -37.01 -74.52 19.86
N ASN A 371 -37.37 -73.23 19.84
CA ASN A 371 -36.58 -72.17 19.24
C ASN A 371 -35.28 -71.92 20.03
N PHE A 372 -35.31 -71.96 21.37
CA PHE A 372 -34.13 -71.86 22.23
C PHE A 372 -33.07 -72.91 21.87
N LEU A 373 -33.49 -74.18 21.75
CA LEU A 373 -32.61 -75.28 21.35
C LEU A 373 -32.08 -75.10 19.92
N GLN A 374 -32.93 -74.66 18.99
CA GLN A 374 -32.55 -74.48 17.59
C GLN A 374 -31.56 -73.33 17.39
N THR A 375 -31.76 -72.17 18.01
CA THR A 375 -30.83 -71.03 17.99
C THR A 375 -29.43 -71.41 18.49
N ILE A 376 -29.35 -72.19 19.58
CA ILE A 376 -28.09 -72.68 20.14
C ILE A 376 -27.41 -73.70 19.22
N LYS A 377 -28.19 -74.50 18.49
CA LYS A 377 -27.68 -75.47 17.52
C LYS A 377 -27.14 -74.79 16.26
N ASP A 378 -27.88 -73.85 15.69
CA ASP A 378 -27.53 -73.16 14.45
C ASP A 378 -26.35 -72.19 14.63
N ALA A 379 -26.14 -71.69 15.84
CA ALA A 379 -24.91 -70.99 16.26
C ALA A 379 -23.66 -71.90 16.35
N GLY A 380 -23.79 -73.23 16.13
CA GLY A 380 -22.68 -74.18 16.10
C GLY A 380 -22.11 -74.58 17.46
N ILE A 381 -22.65 -74.04 18.56
CA ILE A 381 -22.15 -74.27 19.94
C ILE A 381 -22.80 -75.46 20.65
N GLY A 382 -23.70 -76.20 19.98
CA GLY A 382 -24.54 -77.23 20.59
C GLY A 382 -23.80 -78.42 21.24
N ASP A 383 -22.50 -78.60 20.97
CA ASP A 383 -21.67 -79.58 21.69
C ASP A 383 -21.21 -79.10 23.08
N TYR A 384 -21.21 -77.79 23.32
CA TYR A 384 -20.77 -77.15 24.57
C TYR A 384 -21.94 -76.72 25.45
N VAL A 385 -23.13 -76.50 24.88
CA VAL A 385 -24.36 -76.32 25.66
C VAL A 385 -25.07 -77.66 25.83
N LYS A 386 -25.38 -78.01 27.09
CA LYS A 386 -26.22 -79.15 27.42
C LYS A 386 -27.49 -78.66 28.12
N VAL A 387 -28.63 -79.24 27.73
CA VAL A 387 -29.95 -78.86 28.23
C VAL A 387 -30.66 -80.09 28.79
N GLY A 388 -31.24 -79.96 29.98
CA GLY A 388 -32.20 -80.91 30.55
C GLY A 388 -33.59 -80.29 30.64
N LEU A 389 -34.60 -81.13 30.82
CA LEU A 389 -35.99 -80.71 31.01
C LEU A 389 -36.56 -81.29 32.29
N VAL A 390 -37.30 -80.47 33.05
CA VAL A 390 -38.22 -80.89 34.10
C VAL A 390 -39.59 -80.31 33.78
N GLY A 391 -40.54 -81.15 33.38
CA GLY A 391 -41.94 -80.75 33.23
C GLY A 391 -42.72 -81.08 34.50
N PHE A 392 -43.46 -80.15 35.11
CA PHE A 392 -44.13 -80.38 36.39
C PHE A 392 -45.63 -80.06 36.38
N SER A 393 -46.41 -80.82 37.15
CA SER A 393 -47.82 -80.58 37.45
C SER A 393 -48.22 -81.33 38.74
N SER A 394 -49.49 -81.60 38.99
CA SER A 394 -49.94 -82.40 40.14
C SER A 394 -49.81 -83.91 39.89
N PRO A 395 -49.53 -84.71 40.93
CA PRO A 395 -49.56 -86.17 40.84
C PRO A 395 -50.85 -86.73 40.21
N GLY A 396 -50.69 -87.70 39.29
CA GLY A 396 -51.79 -88.39 38.62
C GLY A 396 -52.27 -87.79 37.29
N TYR A 397 -51.72 -86.66 36.86
CA TYR A 397 -52.08 -85.98 35.61
C TYR A 397 -51.06 -86.24 34.49
N VAL A 398 -50.85 -85.31 33.55
CA VAL A 398 -49.93 -85.45 32.39
C VAL A 398 -48.51 -85.86 32.79
N THR A 399 -48.08 -85.46 33.99
CA THR A 399 -46.78 -85.77 34.57
C THR A 399 -46.74 -87.05 35.43
N GLY A 400 -47.77 -87.90 35.34
CA GLY A 400 -47.83 -89.20 36.02
C GLY A 400 -47.87 -89.12 37.55
N ALA A 401 -47.65 -90.28 38.19
CA ALA A 401 -47.85 -90.47 39.63
C ALA A 401 -46.92 -89.62 40.55
N ASN A 402 -45.83 -89.07 40.01
CA ASN A 402 -44.86 -88.28 40.79
C ASN A 402 -45.09 -86.76 40.69
N GLY A 403 -45.96 -86.29 39.79
CA GLY A 403 -46.14 -84.86 39.52
C GLY A 403 -45.03 -84.21 38.66
N TYR A 404 -44.10 -84.99 38.11
CA TYR A 404 -43.08 -84.47 37.19
C TYR A 404 -42.61 -85.49 36.15
N LEU A 405 -42.13 -84.98 35.02
CA LEU A 405 -41.39 -85.69 33.97
C LEU A 405 -39.98 -85.11 33.88
N THR A 406 -39.00 -85.92 33.45
CA THR A 406 -37.64 -85.43 33.19
C THR A 406 -37.09 -85.91 31.86
N VAL A 407 -36.30 -85.06 31.21
CA VAL A 407 -35.31 -85.47 30.22
C VAL A 407 -33.93 -85.11 30.80
N PRO A 408 -33.02 -86.08 31.01
CA PRO A 408 -31.68 -85.81 31.55
C PRO A 408 -30.90 -84.80 30.73
N ILE A 409 -29.92 -84.13 31.34
CA ILE A 409 -29.07 -83.15 30.63
C ILE A 409 -28.28 -83.82 29.51
N GLY A 410 -28.49 -83.36 28.28
CA GLY A 410 -27.84 -83.85 27.06
C GLY A 410 -27.45 -82.71 26.11
N LYS A 411 -26.57 -82.99 25.15
CA LYS A 411 -26.04 -82.00 24.20
C LYS A 411 -27.11 -81.46 23.24
N VAL A 412 -27.05 -80.17 22.92
CA VAL A 412 -27.95 -79.55 21.92
C VAL A 412 -27.54 -79.88 20.47
N SER A 413 -26.30 -80.33 20.24
CA SER A 413 -25.88 -80.88 18.93
C SER A 413 -26.67 -82.15 18.55
N ASP A 414 -27.10 -82.95 19.53
CA ASP A 414 -27.84 -84.18 19.32
C ASP A 414 -29.32 -83.92 18.98
N THR A 415 -29.69 -84.22 17.73
CA THR A 415 -31.08 -84.10 17.24
C THR A 415 -32.05 -85.03 17.96
N SER A 416 -31.61 -86.22 18.41
CA SER A 416 -32.45 -87.15 19.17
C SER A 416 -32.77 -86.61 20.57
N HIS A 417 -31.81 -85.92 21.17
CA HIS A 417 -31.99 -85.24 22.46
C HIS A 417 -32.93 -84.03 22.37
N ILE A 418 -32.77 -83.18 21.35
CA ILE A 418 -33.73 -82.10 21.04
C ILE A 418 -35.13 -82.68 20.85
N ASN A 419 -35.28 -83.79 20.12
CA ASN A 419 -36.58 -84.41 19.92
C ASN A 419 -37.17 -84.93 21.24
N ALA A 420 -36.37 -85.54 22.12
CA ALA A 420 -36.83 -86.02 23.43
C ALA A 420 -37.38 -84.90 24.32
N ILE A 421 -36.74 -83.72 24.35
CA ILE A 421 -37.27 -82.53 25.06
C ILE A 421 -38.62 -82.08 24.45
N ASN A 422 -38.67 -81.94 23.13
CA ASN A 422 -39.88 -81.46 22.44
C ASN A 422 -41.07 -82.44 22.54
N ASP A 423 -40.83 -83.74 22.37
CA ASP A 423 -41.86 -84.78 22.53
C ASP A 423 -42.34 -84.93 23.99
N THR A 424 -41.53 -84.56 24.98
CA THR A 424 -41.95 -84.53 26.40
C THR A 424 -42.91 -83.36 26.70
N LEU A 425 -42.76 -82.22 26.01
CA LEU A 425 -43.66 -81.06 26.14
C LEU A 425 -44.88 -81.09 25.19
N LYS A 426 -44.95 -82.09 24.31
CA LYS A 426 -46.01 -82.27 23.30
C LYS A 426 -47.40 -82.65 23.84
N PRO A 427 -47.56 -83.38 24.97
CA PRO A 427 -48.88 -83.66 25.54
C PRO A 427 -49.63 -82.40 25.98
N LYS A 428 -50.97 -82.49 26.07
CA LYS A 428 -51.81 -81.42 26.62
C LYS A 428 -51.51 -81.20 28.11
N PHE A 429 -51.23 -79.96 28.49
CA PHE A 429 -50.92 -79.57 29.87
C PHE A 429 -52.21 -79.63 30.71
N THR A 430 -52.14 -80.34 31.84
CA THR A 430 -53.29 -80.68 32.70
C THR A 430 -52.82 -81.00 34.11
N GLY A 431 -53.63 -80.61 35.10
CA GLY A 431 -53.35 -80.78 36.54
C GLY A 431 -53.16 -79.44 37.25
N GLY A 432 -52.84 -79.49 38.54
CA GLY A 432 -52.46 -78.33 39.35
C GLY A 432 -50.97 -77.99 39.23
N THR A 433 -50.55 -77.00 40.01
CA THR A 433 -49.27 -76.32 39.81
C THR A 433 -48.32 -76.62 40.98
N TYR A 434 -47.40 -77.57 40.80
CA TYR A 434 -46.49 -78.04 41.85
C TYR A 434 -45.08 -77.45 41.67
N THR A 435 -44.96 -76.11 41.60
CA THR A 435 -43.71 -75.41 41.25
C THR A 435 -42.50 -75.84 42.10
N GLN A 436 -42.73 -76.20 43.38
CA GLN A 436 -41.70 -76.79 44.24
C GLN A 436 -41.03 -78.03 43.63
N ILE A 437 -41.76 -79.03 43.12
CA ILE A 437 -41.13 -80.26 42.62
C ILE A 437 -40.34 -80.00 41.33
N GLY A 438 -40.79 -79.05 40.51
CA GLY A 438 -40.05 -78.57 39.35
C GLY A 438 -38.67 -78.02 39.73
N ILE A 439 -38.62 -77.14 40.74
CA ILE A 439 -37.37 -76.54 41.25
C ILE A 439 -36.48 -77.59 41.91
N GLU A 440 -37.03 -78.46 42.77
CA GLU A 440 -36.25 -79.52 43.44
C GLU A 440 -35.63 -80.50 42.43
N GLN A 441 -36.37 -80.94 41.41
CA GLN A 441 -35.86 -81.84 40.38
C GLN A 441 -34.87 -81.14 39.44
N GLY A 442 -35.07 -79.85 39.15
CA GLY A 442 -34.08 -79.04 38.42
C GLY A 442 -32.78 -78.89 39.20
N GLN A 443 -32.86 -78.63 40.51
CA GLN A 443 -31.70 -78.61 41.41
C GLN A 443 -31.01 -79.97 41.44
N GLN A 444 -31.75 -81.07 41.62
CA GLN A 444 -31.19 -82.43 41.66
C GLN A 444 -30.46 -82.79 40.36
N MET A 445 -30.99 -82.37 39.21
CA MET A 445 -30.38 -82.60 37.90
C MET A 445 -29.08 -81.81 37.70
N LEU A 446 -28.98 -80.58 38.24
CA LEU A 446 -27.78 -79.74 38.19
C LEU A 446 -26.76 -80.06 39.30
N ALA A 447 -27.18 -80.64 40.42
CA ALA A 447 -26.32 -80.94 41.57
C ALA A 447 -25.24 -81.98 41.23
N GLY A 448 -25.54 -82.96 40.39
CA GLY A 448 -24.61 -84.05 40.00
C GLY A 448 -23.51 -83.67 39.00
N ILE A 449 -23.45 -82.41 38.56
CA ILE A 449 -22.52 -81.94 37.50
C ILE A 449 -21.36 -81.14 38.12
N SER A 450 -20.14 -81.34 37.61
CA SER A 450 -18.92 -80.66 38.09
C SER A 450 -18.62 -79.31 37.45
N ASN A 451 -19.34 -78.94 36.37
CA ASN A 451 -19.14 -77.68 35.66
C ASN A 451 -19.66 -76.49 36.48
N GLU A 452 -18.97 -75.36 36.38
CA GLU A 452 -19.30 -74.12 37.11
C GLU A 452 -20.52 -73.39 36.51
N ASN A 453 -20.76 -73.55 35.21
CA ASN A 453 -21.74 -72.78 34.44
C ASN A 453 -23.13 -73.43 34.47
N LYS A 454 -23.84 -73.30 35.59
CA LYS A 454 -25.16 -73.93 35.82
C LYS A 454 -26.30 -72.93 35.82
N MET A 455 -27.36 -73.19 35.05
CA MET A 455 -28.56 -72.35 35.00
C MET A 455 -29.85 -73.19 35.12
N MET A 456 -30.81 -72.68 35.88
CA MET A 456 -32.21 -73.13 35.85
C MET A 456 -33.07 -72.04 35.22
N ILE A 457 -33.95 -72.37 34.27
CA ILE A 457 -34.94 -71.43 33.70
C ILE A 457 -36.33 -71.96 34.02
N VAL A 458 -37.04 -71.29 34.93
CA VAL A 458 -38.40 -71.62 35.37
C VAL A 458 -39.42 -70.87 34.52
N LEU A 459 -40.36 -71.58 33.90
CA LEU A 459 -41.47 -71.03 33.13
C LEU A 459 -42.78 -71.44 33.80
N THR A 460 -43.57 -70.50 34.32
CA THR A 460 -44.80 -70.77 35.10
C THR A 460 -45.78 -69.61 35.06
N ASP A 461 -47.08 -69.87 35.19
CA ASP A 461 -48.09 -68.83 35.45
C ASP A 461 -48.33 -68.56 36.96
N GLY A 462 -47.44 -69.11 37.80
CA GLY A 462 -46.98 -68.47 39.03
C GLY A 462 -47.83 -68.64 40.28
N VAL A 463 -48.96 -69.36 40.23
CA VAL A 463 -49.72 -69.72 41.44
C VAL A 463 -49.49 -71.20 41.79
N PRO A 464 -48.58 -71.54 42.73
CA PRO A 464 -48.39 -72.93 43.13
C PRO A 464 -49.62 -73.44 43.90
N THR A 465 -50.31 -74.47 43.38
CA THR A 465 -51.49 -75.08 44.03
C THR A 465 -51.22 -76.44 44.68
N PHE A 466 -49.96 -76.90 44.63
CA PHE A 466 -49.46 -78.08 45.33
C PHE A 466 -48.08 -77.79 45.94
N SER A 467 -47.83 -78.29 47.15
CA SER A 467 -46.50 -78.29 47.76
C SER A 467 -46.31 -79.47 48.72
N LYS A 468 -45.06 -79.79 49.08
CA LYS A 468 -44.81 -80.62 50.26
C LYS A 468 -45.17 -79.85 51.52
N LYS A 469 -45.69 -80.57 52.51
CA LYS A 469 -45.98 -80.03 53.83
C LYS A 469 -44.70 -79.54 54.49
N VAL A 470 -44.67 -78.27 54.87
CA VAL A 470 -43.54 -77.62 55.55
C VAL A 470 -43.40 -78.22 56.96
N THR A 471 -42.17 -78.55 57.37
CA THR A 471 -41.86 -79.02 58.73
C THR A 471 -41.05 -78.02 59.53
N ALA A 472 -40.19 -77.24 58.86
CA ALA A 472 -39.50 -76.08 59.41
C ALA A 472 -39.46 -74.93 58.39
N ALA A 473 -39.48 -73.70 58.89
CA ALA A 473 -39.44 -72.48 58.09
C ALA A 473 -38.74 -71.33 58.84
N GLN A 474 -38.26 -70.37 58.09
CA GLN A 474 -37.67 -69.11 58.56
C GLN A 474 -38.33 -67.92 57.85
N THR A 475 -38.44 -66.78 58.52
CA THR A 475 -38.95 -65.54 57.92
C THR A 475 -37.80 -64.55 57.80
N ILE A 476 -37.55 -64.07 56.58
CA ILE A 476 -36.48 -63.14 56.21
C ILE A 476 -37.15 -61.97 55.49
N ASP A 477 -36.94 -60.74 55.97
CA ASP A 477 -37.50 -59.51 55.40
C ASP A 477 -39.00 -59.58 55.09
N GLY A 478 -39.76 -60.12 56.06
CA GLY A 478 -41.21 -60.33 55.98
C GLY A 478 -41.66 -61.53 55.12
N THR A 479 -40.77 -62.12 54.32
CA THR A 479 -41.07 -63.29 53.49
C THR A 479 -40.73 -64.59 54.22
N THR A 480 -41.64 -65.57 54.21
CA THR A 480 -41.40 -66.87 54.82
C THR A 480 -40.90 -67.89 53.80
N TYR A 481 -39.80 -68.56 54.13
CA TYR A 481 -39.15 -69.61 53.36
C TYR A 481 -39.14 -70.91 54.17
N ALA A 482 -39.60 -72.01 53.59
CA ALA A 482 -39.42 -73.33 54.18
C ALA A 482 -37.93 -73.72 54.17
N THR A 483 -37.49 -74.41 55.23
CA THR A 483 -36.13 -74.97 55.35
C THR A 483 -36.15 -76.50 55.38
N GLU A 484 -37.27 -77.10 55.74
CA GLU A 484 -37.48 -78.55 55.75
C GLU A 484 -38.89 -78.93 55.27
N PHE A 485 -38.99 -80.09 54.62
CA PHE A 485 -40.22 -80.60 54.01
C PHE A 485 -40.53 -82.02 54.49
N GLY A 486 -41.82 -82.32 54.70
CA GLY A 486 -42.33 -83.65 55.00
C GLY A 486 -42.80 -84.42 53.77
N ASN A 487 -43.09 -85.71 53.97
CA ASN A 487 -43.54 -86.64 52.92
C ASN A 487 -45.04 -86.59 52.60
N ARG A 488 -45.78 -85.61 53.14
CA ARG A 488 -47.19 -85.35 52.79
C ARG A 488 -47.25 -84.14 51.87
N LEU A 489 -48.20 -84.11 50.97
CA LEU A 489 -48.52 -82.93 50.19
C LEU A 489 -49.58 -82.09 50.93
N ASP A 490 -49.49 -80.78 50.77
CA ASP A 490 -50.61 -79.86 50.98
C ASP A 490 -51.17 -79.54 49.58
N GLU A 491 -52.45 -79.84 49.35
CA GLU A 491 -53.05 -79.99 48.01
C GLU A 491 -54.30 -79.10 47.79
N PRO A 492 -54.21 -77.76 47.95
CA PRO A 492 -55.36 -76.87 47.74
C PRO A 492 -55.88 -76.82 46.30
N GLY A 493 -55.11 -77.30 45.31
CA GLY A 493 -55.62 -77.69 44.00
C GLY A 493 -55.83 -76.55 42.99
N ASN A 494 -56.58 -75.50 43.37
CA ASN A 494 -56.91 -74.35 42.49
C ASN A 494 -56.54 -72.97 43.07
N THR A 495 -55.89 -72.92 44.23
CA THR A 495 -55.36 -71.71 44.89
C THR A 495 -54.06 -72.04 45.61
N SER A 496 -53.22 -71.06 45.96
CA SER A 496 -52.09 -71.32 46.87
C SER A 496 -52.51 -71.43 48.33
N LYS A 497 -53.71 -70.98 48.70
CA LYS A 497 -54.24 -70.95 50.07
C LYS A 497 -54.58 -72.34 50.59
N LEU A 498 -54.16 -72.68 51.80
CA LEU A 498 -54.51 -73.94 52.46
C LEU A 498 -55.89 -73.86 53.15
N ASP A 499 -56.70 -74.92 53.00
CA ASP A 499 -57.97 -75.13 53.72
C ASP A 499 -57.81 -75.18 55.24
N SER A 500 -56.60 -75.48 55.73
CA SER A 500 -56.29 -75.52 57.16
C SER A 500 -54.82 -75.14 57.36
N SER A 501 -54.58 -73.88 57.70
CA SER A 501 -53.25 -73.39 58.05
C SER A 501 -52.70 -74.09 59.29
N TYR A 502 -51.38 -74.26 59.34
CA TYR A 502 -50.70 -74.95 60.44
C TYR A 502 -49.42 -74.20 60.83
N ALA A 503 -49.01 -74.35 62.09
CA ALA A 503 -47.84 -73.66 62.63
C ALA A 503 -46.63 -74.61 62.76
N VAL A 504 -45.50 -74.21 62.19
CA VAL A 504 -44.21 -74.91 62.29
C VAL A 504 -43.27 -74.20 63.27
N GLY A 505 -42.22 -74.88 63.72
CA GLY A 505 -41.21 -74.32 64.63
C GLY A 505 -41.50 -74.48 66.13
N SER A 506 -40.56 -73.99 66.94
CA SER A 506 -40.48 -74.22 68.38
C SER A 506 -41.51 -73.42 69.19
N ARG A 507 -41.86 -73.93 70.38
CA ARG A 507 -42.90 -73.34 71.25
C ARG A 507 -42.46 -71.96 71.79
N GLY A 508 -42.87 -70.90 71.11
CA GLY A 508 -42.49 -69.51 71.39
C GLY A 508 -42.02 -68.75 70.14
N ASN A 509 -41.55 -69.46 69.12
CA ASN A 509 -41.23 -68.91 67.80
C ASN A 509 -41.85 -69.83 66.74
N ARG A 510 -43.13 -69.60 66.45
CA ARG A 510 -43.95 -70.42 65.53
C ARG A 510 -44.34 -69.62 64.30
N THR A 511 -44.00 -70.15 63.14
CA THR A 511 -44.35 -69.57 61.84
C THR A 511 -45.63 -70.20 61.33
N ASN A 512 -46.61 -69.38 60.96
CA ASN A 512 -47.85 -69.85 60.35
C ASN A 512 -47.62 -70.16 58.86
N ILE A 513 -48.10 -71.33 58.41
CA ILE A 513 -48.12 -71.76 57.03
C ILE A 513 -49.59 -71.81 56.60
N ASP A 514 -50.02 -70.80 55.85
CA ASP A 514 -51.38 -70.64 55.29
C ASP A 514 -51.45 -70.88 53.79
N SER A 515 -50.31 -71.14 53.15
CA SER A 515 -50.19 -71.27 51.70
C SER A 515 -49.03 -72.18 51.30
N THR A 516 -49.02 -72.61 50.03
CA THR A 516 -47.95 -73.38 49.36
C THR A 516 -46.68 -72.56 49.09
N TRP A 517 -46.79 -71.21 49.15
CA TRP A 517 -45.73 -70.27 48.81
C TRP A 517 -44.44 -70.44 49.63
N PRO A 518 -44.47 -70.55 50.98
CA PRO A 518 -43.27 -70.83 51.77
C PRO A 518 -42.49 -72.06 51.30
N ALA A 519 -43.18 -73.10 50.85
CA ALA A 519 -42.54 -74.32 50.39
C ALA A 519 -41.84 -74.13 49.03
N THR A 520 -42.51 -73.46 48.10
CA THR A 520 -41.97 -73.12 46.77
C THR A 520 -40.76 -72.18 46.88
N LEU A 521 -40.88 -71.12 47.68
CA LEU A 521 -39.78 -70.18 47.94
C LEU A 521 -38.63 -70.83 48.71
N GLY A 522 -38.93 -71.76 49.63
CA GLY A 522 -37.94 -72.57 50.32
C GLY A 522 -37.06 -73.38 49.37
N ALA A 523 -37.67 -74.11 48.43
CA ALA A 523 -36.92 -74.85 47.41
C ALA A 523 -36.10 -73.92 46.50
N ALA A 524 -36.66 -72.79 46.07
CA ALA A 524 -35.93 -71.78 45.30
C ALA A 524 -34.72 -71.24 46.07
N LYS A 525 -34.85 -70.96 47.37
CA LYS A 525 -33.75 -70.52 48.23
C LYS A 525 -32.69 -71.63 48.39
N ILE A 526 -33.08 -72.86 48.65
CA ILE A 526 -32.15 -74.00 48.80
C ILE A 526 -31.34 -74.24 47.51
N ALA A 527 -31.94 -74.07 46.34
CA ALA A 527 -31.25 -74.14 45.06
C ALA A 527 -30.28 -72.96 44.82
N LYS A 528 -30.66 -71.72 45.19
CA LYS A 528 -29.78 -70.54 45.11
C LYS A 528 -28.63 -70.59 46.11
N ASP A 529 -28.88 -71.02 47.34
CA ASP A 529 -27.86 -71.22 48.39
C ASP A 529 -26.85 -72.32 48.00
N ALA A 530 -27.25 -73.26 47.13
CA ALA A 530 -26.37 -74.26 46.50
C ALA A 530 -25.60 -73.74 45.27
N GLY A 531 -25.63 -72.43 45.00
CA GLY A 531 -24.89 -71.78 43.91
C GLY A 531 -25.52 -71.86 42.52
N LEU A 532 -26.81 -72.20 42.41
CA LEU A 532 -27.49 -72.23 41.11
C LEU A 532 -28.11 -70.87 40.76
N THR A 533 -27.82 -70.36 39.56
CA THR A 533 -28.52 -69.19 39.02
C THR A 533 -29.90 -69.60 38.52
N ILE A 534 -30.96 -69.08 39.16
CA ILE A 534 -32.35 -69.33 38.76
C ILE A 534 -32.86 -68.11 37.97
N HIS A 535 -33.25 -68.35 36.73
CA HIS A 535 -34.03 -67.45 35.90
C HIS A 535 -35.51 -67.83 36.03
N THR A 536 -36.43 -66.86 36.01
CA THR A 536 -37.88 -67.14 36.08
C THR A 536 -38.66 -66.20 35.18
N LEU A 537 -39.54 -66.78 34.37
CA LEU A 537 -40.54 -66.06 33.58
C LEU A 537 -41.92 -66.28 34.20
N GLY A 538 -42.54 -65.21 34.68
CA GLY A 538 -43.96 -65.20 35.07
C GLY A 538 -44.84 -65.00 33.83
N ILE A 539 -45.57 -66.03 33.42
CA ILE A 539 -46.35 -66.02 32.17
C ILE A 539 -47.80 -65.63 32.47
N GLN A 540 -48.15 -64.38 32.15
CA GLN A 540 -49.49 -63.80 32.33
C GLN A 540 -50.05 -64.09 33.71
N LEU A 541 -49.30 -63.67 34.74
CA LEU A 541 -49.68 -63.87 36.13
C LEU A 541 -51.05 -63.29 36.43
N SER A 542 -51.79 -63.93 37.34
CA SER A 542 -53.15 -63.54 37.71
C SER A 542 -53.35 -63.59 39.21
N LYS A 543 -54.41 -62.94 39.71
CA LYS A 543 -54.78 -63.02 41.13
C LYS A 543 -55.04 -64.46 41.57
N ASP A 544 -54.61 -64.82 42.78
CA ASP A 544 -54.87 -66.13 43.38
C ASP A 544 -56.27 -66.12 44.02
N GLY A 545 -57.29 -66.33 43.20
CA GLY A 545 -58.70 -66.30 43.61
C GLY A 545 -59.05 -64.97 44.29
N ASP A 546 -59.42 -65.03 45.56
CA ASP A 546 -59.61 -63.87 46.44
C ASP A 546 -58.63 -63.88 47.64
N PHE A 547 -57.52 -64.61 47.54
CA PHE A 547 -56.50 -64.72 48.58
C PHE A 547 -55.30 -63.77 48.36
N LEU A 548 -54.79 -63.67 47.14
CA LEU A 548 -53.69 -62.76 46.78
C LEU A 548 -54.07 -61.92 45.57
N THR A 549 -53.65 -60.65 45.56
CA THR A 549 -53.69 -59.83 44.35
C THR A 549 -52.67 -60.33 43.33
N GLU A 550 -52.85 -59.99 42.06
CA GLU A 550 -51.87 -60.30 41.01
C GLU A 550 -50.47 -59.76 41.35
N GLN A 551 -50.38 -58.53 41.88
CA GLN A 551 -49.10 -57.98 42.33
C GLN A 551 -48.47 -58.85 43.42
N GLN A 552 -49.24 -59.34 44.40
CA GLN A 552 -48.71 -60.24 45.44
C GLN A 552 -48.28 -61.60 44.91
N VAL A 553 -48.88 -62.08 43.81
CA VAL A 553 -48.41 -63.28 43.08
C VAL A 553 -47.11 -62.97 42.34
N ARG A 554 -47.02 -61.83 41.64
CA ARG A 554 -45.85 -61.33 40.90
C ARG A 554 -44.64 -61.08 41.81
N ASP A 555 -44.85 -60.41 42.95
CA ASP A 555 -43.85 -60.18 43.99
C ASP A 555 -43.25 -61.50 44.47
N ARG A 556 -44.10 -62.49 44.78
CA ARG A 556 -43.65 -63.81 45.25
C ARG A 556 -43.00 -64.63 44.13
N ALA A 557 -43.51 -64.59 42.91
CA ALA A 557 -42.88 -65.23 41.75
C ALA A 557 -41.47 -64.68 41.49
N SER A 558 -41.26 -63.38 41.67
CA SER A 558 -39.94 -62.75 41.54
C SER A 558 -38.89 -63.29 42.52
N LEU A 559 -39.33 -63.71 43.72
CA LEU A 559 -38.46 -64.29 44.76
C LEU A 559 -38.08 -65.76 44.48
N ILE A 560 -38.64 -66.40 43.45
CA ILE A 560 -38.14 -67.67 42.91
C ILE A 560 -36.79 -67.44 42.21
N ALA A 561 -36.69 -66.40 41.39
CA ALA A 561 -35.48 -66.07 40.64
C ALA A 561 -34.29 -65.65 41.53
N THR A 562 -33.09 -65.73 40.97
CA THR A 562 -31.93 -64.95 41.45
C THR A 562 -32.21 -63.46 41.24
N GLN A 563 -31.65 -62.59 42.09
CA GLN A 563 -31.88 -61.14 42.01
C GLN A 563 -31.58 -60.60 40.59
N GLY A 564 -32.56 -59.91 40.00
CA GLY A 564 -32.45 -59.40 38.63
C GLY A 564 -32.59 -60.45 37.52
N LYS A 565 -33.06 -61.68 37.82
CA LYS A 565 -33.30 -62.75 36.82
C LYS A 565 -34.78 -63.13 36.65
N TYR A 566 -35.67 -62.28 37.15
CA TYR A 566 -37.11 -62.38 36.92
C TYR A 566 -37.52 -61.50 35.73
N LYS A 567 -38.48 -61.98 34.92
CA LYS A 567 -39.18 -61.22 33.88
C LYS A 567 -40.65 -61.64 33.86
N ASP A 568 -41.53 -60.74 33.47
CA ASP A 568 -42.92 -61.07 33.14
C ASP A 568 -43.08 -61.24 31.63
N ALA A 569 -44.05 -62.08 31.22
CA ALA A 569 -44.55 -62.19 29.87
C ALA A 569 -46.05 -61.88 29.88
N GLU A 570 -46.46 -60.72 29.34
CA GLU A 570 -47.86 -60.29 29.31
C GLU A 570 -48.62 -60.89 28.11
N THR A 571 -47.90 -61.43 27.13
CA THR A 571 -48.41 -62.09 25.93
C THR A 571 -47.78 -63.48 25.76
N THR A 572 -48.31 -64.27 24.82
CA THR A 572 -47.68 -65.52 24.36
C THR A 572 -46.37 -65.28 23.61
N ASP A 573 -46.20 -64.10 23.02
CA ASP A 573 -45.06 -63.80 22.16
C ASP A 573 -43.84 -63.42 23.02
N ASP A 574 -44.06 -62.70 24.14
CA ASP A 574 -43.04 -62.42 25.17
C ASP A 574 -42.34 -63.68 25.69
N VAL A 575 -43.04 -64.82 25.75
CA VAL A 575 -42.47 -66.12 26.16
C VAL A 575 -41.46 -66.63 25.14
N SER A 576 -41.79 -66.48 23.84
CA SER A 576 -40.92 -66.88 22.74
C SER A 576 -39.73 -65.94 22.62
N ASP A 577 -39.96 -64.63 22.77
CA ASP A 577 -38.91 -63.61 22.74
C ASP A 577 -37.97 -63.72 23.93
N TYR A 578 -38.47 -63.95 25.16
CA TYR A 578 -37.63 -64.19 26.32
C TYR A 578 -36.73 -65.41 26.15
N LEU A 579 -37.25 -66.53 25.64
CA LEU A 579 -36.45 -67.73 25.42
C LEU A 579 -35.45 -67.53 24.27
N ASN A 580 -35.82 -66.81 23.21
CA ASN A 580 -34.87 -66.41 22.16
C ASN A 580 -33.77 -65.47 22.70
N GLU A 581 -34.13 -64.54 23.60
CA GLU A 581 -33.20 -63.65 24.32
C GLU A 581 -32.21 -64.46 25.18
N GLN A 582 -32.70 -65.44 25.97
CA GLN A 582 -31.83 -66.32 26.75
C GLN A 582 -30.91 -67.16 25.84
N ALA A 583 -31.42 -67.68 24.72
CA ALA A 583 -30.60 -68.41 23.74
C ALA A 583 -29.51 -67.52 23.12
N LYS A 584 -29.85 -66.29 22.71
CA LYS A 584 -28.88 -65.31 22.22
C LYS A 584 -27.83 -64.94 23.27
N ASN A 585 -28.21 -64.80 24.54
CA ASN A 585 -27.28 -64.50 25.64
C ASN A 585 -26.32 -65.68 25.89
N VAL A 586 -26.82 -66.93 25.83
CA VAL A 586 -25.98 -68.13 25.84
C VAL A 586 -25.01 -68.12 24.65
N VAL A 587 -25.48 -67.85 23.42
CA VAL A 587 -24.62 -67.76 22.23
C VAL A 587 -23.53 -66.70 22.38
N LYS A 588 -23.88 -65.48 22.81
CA LYS A 588 -22.93 -64.37 22.99
C LYS A 588 -21.79 -64.68 23.97
N SER A 589 -22.00 -65.59 24.94
CA SER A 589 -20.95 -65.99 25.89
C SER A 589 -19.79 -66.81 25.31
N PHE A 590 -19.94 -67.39 24.11
CA PHE A 590 -18.90 -68.18 23.42
C PHE A 590 -18.11 -67.35 22.36
N ASN A 591 -18.46 -66.08 22.17
CA ASN A 591 -17.74 -65.16 21.30
C ASN A 591 -16.36 -64.82 21.87
N THR A 592 -15.37 -64.53 21.02
CA THR A 592 -14.05 -64.04 21.49
C THR A 592 -14.03 -62.55 21.79
N ILE A 593 -14.95 -61.77 21.20
CA ILE A 593 -15.25 -60.39 21.60
C ILE A 593 -16.64 -60.36 22.25
N VAL A 594 -16.71 -59.94 23.53
CA VAL A 594 -17.95 -59.91 24.34
C VAL A 594 -18.10 -58.56 25.03
N ASN A 595 -19.18 -57.83 24.74
CA ASN A 595 -19.39 -56.46 25.23
C ASN A 595 -18.13 -55.56 25.07
N GLY A 596 -17.38 -55.76 23.98
CA GLY A 596 -16.13 -55.07 23.72
C GLY A 596 -16.34 -53.59 23.42
N SER A 597 -15.24 -52.84 23.46
CA SER A 597 -15.22 -51.41 23.15
C SER A 597 -13.97 -51.02 22.39
N ILE A 598 -14.12 -50.12 21.41
CA ILE A 598 -13.01 -49.45 20.74
C ILE A 598 -12.89 -48.03 21.29
N ASN A 599 -11.66 -47.57 21.44
CA ASN A 599 -11.30 -46.23 21.90
C ASN A 599 -10.28 -45.65 20.92
N ASP A 600 -10.63 -44.55 20.26
CA ASP A 600 -9.87 -44.02 19.13
C ASP A 600 -9.84 -42.49 19.10
N SER A 601 -8.86 -41.88 19.79
CA SER A 601 -8.65 -40.42 19.74
C SER A 601 -8.04 -39.98 18.40
N LEU A 602 -8.47 -38.85 17.86
CA LEU A 602 -7.86 -38.17 16.71
C LEU A 602 -6.42 -37.70 17.06
N GLY A 603 -5.59 -37.50 16.04
CA GLY A 603 -4.24 -36.94 16.16
C GLY A 603 -4.23 -35.44 15.93
N ASP A 604 -3.35 -34.72 16.62
CA ASP A 604 -3.38 -33.26 16.76
C ASP A 604 -3.40 -32.49 15.42
N GLN A 605 -2.75 -33.01 14.38
CA GLN A 605 -2.68 -32.40 13.05
C GLN A 605 -3.88 -32.73 12.15
N PHE A 606 -4.97 -33.29 12.68
CA PHE A 606 -6.13 -33.72 11.89
C PHE A 606 -7.45 -33.15 12.41
N SER A 607 -8.44 -33.10 11.52
CA SER A 607 -9.84 -32.81 11.79
C SER A 607 -10.71 -33.95 11.23
N TYR A 608 -11.88 -34.20 11.82
CA TYR A 608 -12.85 -35.14 11.24
C TYR A 608 -13.64 -34.47 10.11
N GLU A 609 -13.89 -35.19 9.02
CA GLU A 609 -14.85 -34.80 7.98
C GLU A 609 -16.03 -35.78 8.03
N GLY A 610 -17.24 -35.27 8.28
CA GLY A 610 -18.44 -36.11 8.48
C GLY A 610 -18.47 -36.88 9.80
N THR A 611 -19.30 -37.94 9.84
CA THR A 611 -19.54 -38.80 11.01
C THR A 611 -19.13 -40.26 10.74
N PRO A 612 -18.72 -41.04 11.76
CA PRO A 612 -18.37 -42.44 11.57
C PRO A 612 -19.58 -43.31 11.26
N THR A 613 -19.37 -44.30 10.40
CA THR A 613 -20.35 -45.34 10.06
C THR A 613 -19.84 -46.72 10.46
N VAL A 614 -20.74 -47.69 10.66
CA VAL A 614 -20.39 -49.10 10.92
C VAL A 614 -21.23 -50.04 10.07
N LYS A 615 -20.62 -51.14 9.61
CA LYS A 615 -21.27 -52.19 8.82
C LYS A 615 -20.66 -53.55 9.13
N SER A 616 -21.44 -54.61 8.91
CA SER A 616 -20.90 -55.98 8.81
C SER A 616 -20.12 -56.14 7.51
N ILE A 617 -18.95 -56.78 7.56
CA ILE A 617 -18.21 -57.23 6.37
C ILE A 617 -18.56 -58.68 6.04
N SER A 618 -18.82 -59.49 7.08
CA SER A 618 -19.29 -60.87 6.94
C SER A 618 -20.71 -60.95 6.36
N THR A 619 -20.98 -62.03 5.62
CA THR A 619 -22.25 -62.28 4.92
C THR A 619 -22.84 -63.65 5.27
N GLY A 620 -24.10 -63.89 4.90
CA GLY A 620 -24.81 -65.12 5.23
C GLY A 620 -24.93 -65.33 6.75
N ASN A 621 -24.75 -66.57 7.21
CA ASN A 621 -24.89 -66.94 8.63
C ASN A 621 -23.84 -66.27 9.55
N SER A 622 -22.76 -65.69 9.01
CA SER A 622 -21.74 -64.95 9.76
C SER A 622 -21.98 -63.43 9.76
N ALA A 623 -23.05 -62.93 9.14
CA ALA A 623 -23.37 -61.51 9.17
C ALA A 623 -23.65 -61.01 10.60
N VAL A 624 -23.23 -59.79 10.92
CA VAL A 624 -23.49 -59.14 12.21
C VAL A 624 -24.78 -58.32 12.12
N THR A 625 -25.87 -58.85 12.69
CA THR A 625 -27.18 -58.17 12.77
C THR A 625 -27.21 -57.12 13.88
N ASP A 626 -26.61 -57.45 15.02
CA ASP A 626 -26.55 -56.63 16.22
C ASP A 626 -25.27 -55.76 16.12
N LEU A 627 -25.28 -54.73 15.27
CA LEU A 627 -24.12 -53.83 15.10
C LEU A 627 -23.85 -53.01 16.37
N PRO A 628 -22.56 -52.74 16.71
CA PRO A 628 -22.21 -51.94 17.89
C PRO A 628 -22.64 -50.48 17.71
N THR A 629 -22.91 -49.79 18.82
CA THR A 629 -23.10 -48.34 18.79
C THR A 629 -21.75 -47.67 18.59
N VAL A 630 -21.67 -46.71 17.65
CA VAL A 630 -20.48 -45.87 17.42
C VAL A 630 -20.79 -44.44 17.79
N ASN A 631 -19.97 -43.83 18.65
CA ASN A 631 -20.11 -42.44 19.08
C ASN A 631 -18.86 -41.64 18.74
N GLN A 632 -19.03 -40.39 18.31
CA GLN A 632 -17.97 -39.42 18.05
C GLN A 632 -18.17 -38.22 18.98
N SER A 633 -17.22 -37.97 19.88
CA SER A 633 -17.25 -36.81 20.79
C SER A 633 -15.84 -36.47 21.27
N ASN A 634 -15.61 -35.20 21.63
CA ASN A 634 -14.36 -34.72 22.24
C ASN A 634 -13.08 -35.17 21.48
N GLY A 635 -13.10 -35.06 20.15
CA GLY A 635 -11.97 -35.45 19.29
C GLY A 635 -11.72 -36.97 19.22
N LYS A 636 -12.72 -37.80 19.49
CA LYS A 636 -12.53 -39.25 19.67
C LYS A 636 -13.73 -40.06 19.17
N VAL A 637 -13.45 -41.17 18.48
CA VAL A 637 -14.40 -42.22 18.14
C VAL A 637 -14.38 -43.29 19.23
N THR A 638 -15.56 -43.80 19.60
CA THR A 638 -15.73 -44.89 20.57
C THR A 638 -16.78 -45.88 20.10
N THR A 639 -16.68 -47.12 20.54
CA THR A 639 -17.78 -48.10 20.44
C THR A 639 -18.11 -48.77 21.75
N THR A 640 -19.35 -49.22 21.87
CA THR A 640 -19.86 -50.04 22.98
C THR A 640 -20.64 -51.23 22.43
N GLU A 641 -20.82 -52.25 23.28
CA GLU A 641 -21.64 -53.44 22.97
C GLU A 641 -21.13 -54.27 21.77
N LEU A 642 -19.82 -54.20 21.47
CA LEU A 642 -19.22 -55.01 20.41
C LEU A 642 -19.24 -56.50 20.78
N ASN A 643 -19.94 -57.31 19.99
CA ASN A 643 -20.06 -58.75 20.22
C ASN A 643 -19.78 -59.49 18.90
N LEU A 644 -18.68 -60.24 18.82
CA LEU A 644 -18.24 -60.91 17.59
C LEU A 644 -17.81 -62.36 17.87
N GLY A 645 -18.57 -63.30 17.31
CA GLY A 645 -18.28 -64.73 17.31
C GLY A 645 -17.62 -65.21 16.02
N LYS A 646 -17.87 -66.47 15.66
CA LYS A 646 -17.17 -67.16 14.57
C LYS A 646 -17.35 -66.46 13.21
N ASP A 647 -16.22 -66.07 12.62
CA ASP A 647 -16.14 -65.43 11.30
C ASP A 647 -16.99 -64.14 11.18
N GLN A 648 -17.37 -63.54 12.32
CA GLN A 648 -18.10 -62.29 12.38
C GLN A 648 -17.13 -61.10 12.36
N GLU A 649 -17.31 -60.19 11.40
CA GLU A 649 -16.46 -59.02 11.23
C GLU A 649 -17.29 -57.76 11.00
N ILE A 650 -16.91 -56.68 11.70
CA ILE A 650 -17.41 -55.32 11.43
C ILE A 650 -16.27 -54.42 10.95
N GLN A 651 -16.64 -53.42 10.16
CA GLN A 651 -15.79 -52.30 9.79
C GLN A 651 -16.45 -51.00 10.21
N ILE A 652 -15.67 -50.15 10.89
CA ILE A 652 -15.98 -48.74 11.13
C ILE A 652 -15.23 -47.93 10.07
N HIS A 653 -15.90 -46.96 9.47
CA HIS A 653 -15.33 -46.02 8.51
C HIS A 653 -15.63 -44.59 8.92
N TYR A 654 -14.60 -43.74 8.89
CA TYR A 654 -14.72 -42.29 9.02
C TYR A 654 -13.69 -41.60 8.13
N GLN A 655 -13.82 -40.29 7.91
CA GLN A 655 -12.83 -39.50 7.18
C GLN A 655 -12.12 -38.50 8.10
N VAL A 656 -10.85 -38.24 7.82
CA VAL A 656 -10.05 -37.19 8.47
C VAL A 656 -9.34 -36.35 7.43
N ARG A 657 -9.20 -35.06 7.71
CA ARG A 657 -8.43 -34.13 6.88
C ARG A 657 -7.21 -33.63 7.65
N ILE A 658 -6.07 -33.51 6.97
CA ILE A 658 -4.84 -32.98 7.58
C ILE A 658 -4.91 -31.45 7.64
N ASN A 659 -4.62 -30.89 8.82
CA ASN A 659 -4.71 -29.47 9.12
C ASN A 659 -3.40 -28.78 8.67
N THR A 660 -3.34 -28.34 7.42
CA THR A 660 -2.17 -27.67 6.81
C THR A 660 -2.11 -26.17 7.09
N GLU A 661 -3.22 -25.55 7.52
CA GLU A 661 -3.27 -24.10 7.80
C GLU A 661 -2.64 -23.69 9.14
N ASP A 662 -2.50 -24.65 10.05
CA ASP A 662 -1.83 -24.52 11.34
C ASP A 662 -0.43 -23.91 11.20
N LYS A 663 -0.13 -22.93 12.06
CA LYS A 663 1.16 -22.23 12.10
C LYS A 663 2.35 -23.16 12.35
N ASP A 664 2.14 -24.27 13.07
CA ASP A 664 3.19 -25.23 13.43
C ASP A 664 3.26 -26.41 12.43
N PHE A 665 2.41 -26.41 11.39
CA PHE A 665 2.44 -27.41 10.31
C PHE A 665 3.78 -27.37 9.57
N THR A 666 4.35 -28.55 9.34
CA THR A 666 5.60 -28.77 8.60
C THR A 666 5.31 -29.69 7.41
N PRO A 667 5.46 -29.22 6.16
CA PRO A 667 5.32 -30.06 4.97
C PRO A 667 6.28 -31.25 4.94
N GLU A 668 5.96 -32.26 4.14
CA GLU A 668 6.71 -33.52 3.96
C GLU A 668 6.89 -34.40 5.23
N LYS A 669 6.44 -33.93 6.39
CA LYS A 669 6.54 -34.60 7.69
C LYS A 669 5.31 -35.47 7.97
N TRP A 670 5.55 -36.68 8.49
CA TRP A 670 4.51 -37.62 8.91
C TRP A 670 3.90 -37.25 10.26
N TYR A 671 2.58 -37.21 10.29
CA TYR A 671 1.74 -37.00 11.46
C TYR A 671 0.83 -38.22 11.66
N PRO A 672 0.79 -38.83 12.85
CA PRO A 672 -0.20 -39.86 13.17
C PRO A 672 -1.62 -39.30 13.05
N MET A 673 -2.51 -40.02 12.35
CA MET A 673 -3.91 -39.60 12.20
C MET A 673 -4.70 -39.68 13.52
N ASN A 674 -4.15 -40.40 14.50
CA ASN A 674 -4.80 -40.73 15.76
C ASN A 674 -3.78 -40.79 16.91
N GLY A 675 -4.28 -40.67 18.14
CA GLY A 675 -3.57 -41.09 19.34
C GLY A 675 -3.56 -42.62 19.47
N GLN A 676 -3.38 -43.13 20.70
CA GLN A 676 -3.41 -44.58 20.95
C GLN A 676 -4.82 -45.16 20.69
N THR A 677 -5.00 -45.84 19.56
CA THR A 677 -6.23 -46.56 19.23
C THR A 677 -6.22 -47.97 19.84
N THR A 678 -7.19 -48.29 20.69
CA THR A 678 -7.29 -49.59 21.42
C THR A 678 -8.60 -50.32 21.20
N LEU A 679 -8.54 -51.65 21.18
CA LEU A 679 -9.68 -52.55 21.43
C LEU A 679 -9.61 -53.10 22.86
N THR A 680 -10.74 -53.12 23.55
CA THR A 680 -11.00 -53.89 24.77
C THR A 680 -11.83 -55.13 24.36
N PRO A 681 -11.28 -56.35 24.33
CA PRO A 681 -11.99 -57.53 23.80
C PRO A 681 -13.15 -58.00 24.68
N ASN A 682 -13.08 -57.80 26.00
CA ASN A 682 -14.12 -58.20 26.95
C ASN A 682 -14.49 -57.03 27.87
N GLY A 683 -15.75 -56.61 27.84
CA GLY A 683 -16.26 -55.51 28.67
C GLY A 683 -16.21 -55.76 30.18
N ASP A 684 -16.25 -57.02 30.62
CA ASP A 684 -16.10 -57.43 32.03
C ASP A 684 -14.63 -57.42 32.50
N ASN A 685 -13.67 -57.19 31.59
CA ASN A 685 -12.24 -57.10 31.85
C ASN A 685 -11.63 -55.83 31.23
N PRO A 686 -12.04 -54.63 31.69
CA PRO A 686 -11.77 -53.35 31.01
C PRO A 686 -10.30 -52.94 31.00
N ASP A 687 -9.42 -53.62 31.74
CA ASP A 687 -7.98 -53.38 31.74
C ASP A 687 -7.22 -54.15 30.66
N ASN A 688 -7.80 -55.24 30.12
CA ASN A 688 -7.16 -55.98 29.03
C ASN A 688 -7.44 -55.31 27.67
N LYS A 689 -6.46 -54.51 27.23
CA LYS A 689 -6.52 -53.73 25.98
C LYS A 689 -5.41 -54.14 25.04
N VAL A 690 -5.71 -54.04 23.74
CA VAL A 690 -4.76 -54.32 22.66
C VAL A 690 -4.79 -53.18 21.64
N ASP A 691 -3.62 -52.83 21.09
CA ASP A 691 -3.44 -51.67 20.23
C ASP A 691 -3.70 -51.99 18.75
N PHE A 692 -4.37 -51.08 18.06
CA PHE A 692 -4.43 -51.04 16.59
C PHE A 692 -3.20 -50.32 16.04
N GLY A 693 -2.72 -50.75 14.87
CA GLY A 693 -1.70 -50.02 14.11
C GLY A 693 -2.21 -48.68 13.58
N VAL A 694 -1.73 -47.57 14.13
CA VAL A 694 -2.16 -46.22 13.78
C VAL A 694 -1.54 -45.78 12.44
N PRO A 695 -2.34 -45.33 11.46
CA PRO A 695 -1.82 -44.77 10.22
C PRO A 695 -1.27 -43.36 10.43
N SER A 696 -0.42 -42.92 9.52
CA SER A 696 0.13 -41.56 9.50
C SER A 696 0.02 -40.97 8.11
N ALA A 697 -0.11 -39.64 8.03
CA ALA A 697 -0.14 -38.90 6.77
C ALA A 697 0.74 -37.65 6.81
N LYS A 698 1.03 -37.12 5.63
CA LYS A 698 1.77 -35.89 5.40
C LYS A 698 1.07 -35.07 4.32
N ALA A 699 1.46 -33.81 4.15
CA ALA A 699 1.08 -33.00 2.98
C ALA A 699 2.32 -32.33 2.36
N PRO A 700 2.33 -32.14 1.03
CA PRO A 700 3.45 -31.51 0.32
C PRO A 700 3.54 -30.00 0.59
N GLY A 701 4.72 -29.44 0.31
CA GLY A 701 5.02 -28.02 0.41
C GLY A 701 5.39 -27.39 -0.93
N VAL A 702 5.23 -26.08 -1.04
CA VAL A 702 5.64 -25.29 -2.20
C VAL A 702 7.05 -24.77 -1.99
N LYS A 703 7.86 -24.83 -3.07
CA LYS A 703 9.14 -24.12 -3.18
C LYS A 703 8.90 -22.91 -4.08
N LEU A 704 9.19 -21.71 -3.58
CA LEU A 704 9.11 -20.48 -4.36
C LEU A 704 10.52 -19.95 -4.69
N ASP A 705 10.64 -19.27 -5.84
CA ASP A 705 11.84 -18.52 -6.21
C ASP A 705 11.47 -17.03 -6.30
N LEU A 706 12.32 -16.17 -5.75
CA LEU A 706 12.16 -14.72 -5.79
C LEU A 706 13.42 -14.05 -6.35
N LYS A 707 13.24 -13.17 -7.34
CA LYS A 707 14.31 -12.46 -8.03
C LYS A 707 14.08 -10.96 -8.05
N LYS A 708 15.06 -10.18 -7.59
CA LYS A 708 15.07 -8.71 -7.65
C LYS A 708 16.12 -8.23 -8.67
N ILE A 709 15.66 -7.55 -9.71
CA ILE A 709 16.50 -6.92 -10.74
C ILE A 709 16.61 -5.42 -10.44
N TRP A 710 17.78 -4.84 -10.71
CA TRP A 710 18.07 -3.43 -10.52
C TRP A 710 18.61 -2.80 -11.83
N GLU A 711 18.04 -1.67 -12.24
CA GLU A 711 18.36 -0.96 -13.47
C GLU A 711 18.79 0.50 -13.19
N GLU A 712 20.05 0.68 -12.78
CA GLU A 712 20.70 1.99 -12.66
C GLU A 712 21.26 2.48 -14.01
N TYR A 713 20.63 3.50 -14.61
CA TYR A 713 21.04 4.07 -15.91
C TYR A 713 22.49 4.60 -15.89
N ASP A 714 22.89 5.23 -14.78
CA ASP A 714 24.22 5.81 -14.54
C ASP A 714 25.23 4.83 -13.94
N LYS A 715 24.80 3.59 -13.62
CA LYS A 715 25.55 2.55 -12.90
C LYS A 715 25.94 2.93 -11.46
N ASP A 716 25.39 4.02 -10.91
CA ASP A 716 25.58 4.39 -9.51
C ASP A 716 24.59 3.63 -8.62
N THR A 717 25.10 2.59 -7.96
CA THR A 717 24.35 1.76 -7.01
C THR A 717 24.36 2.33 -5.58
N SER A 718 24.84 3.56 -5.32
CA SER A 718 24.89 4.14 -3.96
C SER A 718 23.51 4.36 -3.33
N LYS A 719 22.46 4.45 -4.15
CA LYS A 719 21.05 4.54 -3.73
C LYS A 719 20.39 3.19 -3.45
N ARG A 720 21.04 2.08 -3.80
CA ARG A 720 20.54 0.71 -3.60
C ARG A 720 20.59 0.37 -2.10
N PRO A 721 19.48 0.00 -1.44
CA PRO A 721 19.46 -0.34 -0.02
C PRO A 721 20.32 -1.58 0.26
N ASP A 722 20.76 -1.78 1.52
CA ASP A 722 21.55 -2.96 1.88
C ASP A 722 20.73 -4.26 1.94
N SER A 723 19.44 -4.12 2.26
CA SER A 723 18.45 -5.19 2.22
C SER A 723 17.06 -4.65 1.90
N LEU A 724 16.19 -5.53 1.42
CA LEU A 724 14.82 -5.27 1.01
C LEU A 724 13.93 -6.39 1.51
N ASP A 725 12.83 -6.03 2.17
CA ASP A 725 11.81 -6.98 2.61
C ASP A 725 10.67 -7.06 1.59
N PHE A 726 10.20 -8.27 1.34
CA PHE A 726 9.00 -8.57 0.57
C PHE A 726 7.95 -9.23 1.46
N THR A 727 6.70 -8.84 1.29
CA THR A 727 5.55 -9.53 1.90
C THR A 727 5.14 -10.67 0.97
N LEU A 728 5.19 -11.90 1.46
CA LEU A 728 4.52 -13.04 0.83
C LEU A 728 3.07 -13.09 1.31
N ASN A 729 2.14 -12.82 0.41
CA ASN A 729 0.70 -12.98 0.65
C ASN A 729 0.28 -14.44 0.36
N ARG A 730 -0.48 -15.05 1.29
CA ARG A 730 -1.14 -16.37 1.16
C ARG A 730 -2.65 -16.18 1.11
N LYS A 731 -3.28 -16.55 -0.01
CA LYS A 731 -4.74 -16.51 -0.22
C LYS A 731 -5.34 -17.91 -0.12
N ASP A 732 -6.67 -17.98 0.00
CA ASP A 732 -7.47 -19.23 0.11
C ASP A 732 -7.34 -20.02 1.42
N THR A 733 -7.01 -19.38 2.54
CA THR A 733 -7.20 -19.94 3.90
C THR A 733 -8.68 -20.15 4.23
N THR A 734 -9.05 -21.28 4.82
CA THR A 734 -10.42 -21.50 5.36
C THR A 734 -10.58 -21.07 6.81
N GLU A 735 -9.53 -21.14 7.64
CA GLU A 735 -9.65 -20.73 9.04
C GLU A 735 -9.40 -19.22 9.23
N SER A 736 -10.06 -18.63 10.22
CA SER A 736 -9.98 -17.19 10.48
C SER A 736 -8.62 -16.77 11.06
N ASN A 737 -8.02 -17.63 11.89
CA ASN A 737 -6.75 -17.47 12.58
C ASN A 737 -5.51 -17.89 11.75
N SER A 738 -5.70 -18.46 10.57
CA SER A 738 -4.62 -18.80 9.65
C SER A 738 -3.77 -17.59 9.27
N TRP A 739 -2.43 -17.76 9.29
CA TRP A 739 -1.52 -16.73 8.80
C TRP A 739 -1.79 -16.46 7.30
N LYS A 740 -1.88 -15.18 6.92
CA LYS A 740 -2.21 -14.71 5.56
C LYS A 740 -1.08 -13.92 4.91
N GLN A 741 -0.10 -13.50 5.71
CA GLN A 741 1.12 -12.82 5.27
C GLN A 741 2.30 -13.37 6.04
N GLY A 742 3.47 -13.35 5.40
CA GLY A 742 4.78 -13.55 6.02
C GLY A 742 5.82 -12.78 5.23
N PHE A 743 7.07 -12.74 5.69
CA PHE A 743 8.10 -11.85 5.16
C PHE A 743 9.34 -12.62 4.70
N ILE A 744 9.92 -12.19 3.58
CA ILE A 744 11.21 -12.69 3.10
C ILE A 744 12.14 -11.51 2.79
N ARG A 745 13.40 -11.60 3.23
CA ARG A 745 14.42 -10.58 2.99
C ARG A 745 15.35 -11.01 1.87
N LEU A 746 15.62 -10.10 0.95
CA LEU A 746 16.78 -10.13 0.05
C LEU A 746 17.79 -9.05 0.46
N SER A 747 19.06 -9.25 0.12
CA SER A 747 20.18 -8.40 0.56
C SER A 747 21.30 -8.33 -0.46
N LYS A 748 22.26 -7.42 -0.24
CA LYS A 748 23.53 -7.36 -0.98
C LYS A 748 24.40 -8.63 -0.86
N SER A 749 24.05 -9.60 0.00
CA SER A 749 24.66 -10.94 0.03
C SER A 749 23.95 -11.98 -0.85
N ASP A 750 22.68 -11.78 -1.20
CA ASP A 750 21.88 -12.71 -2.03
C ASP A 750 22.09 -12.44 -3.53
N VAL A 751 23.30 -12.04 -3.92
CA VAL A 751 23.65 -11.61 -5.29
C VAL A 751 23.83 -12.82 -6.20
N ALA A 752 23.22 -12.76 -7.38
CA ALA A 752 23.32 -13.79 -8.42
C ALA A 752 24.69 -13.76 -9.14
N THR A 753 24.82 -14.49 -10.25
CA THR A 753 25.96 -14.35 -11.17
C THR A 753 26.04 -12.97 -11.84
N ASP A 754 24.94 -12.21 -11.83
CA ASP A 754 24.86 -10.79 -12.22
C ASP A 754 24.72 -9.92 -10.96
N THR A 755 25.61 -8.94 -10.78
CA THR A 755 25.61 -8.02 -9.64
C THR A 755 24.36 -7.13 -9.56
N ASN A 756 23.66 -6.94 -10.67
CA ASN A 756 22.40 -6.19 -10.73
C ASN A 756 21.19 -7.04 -10.31
N VAL A 757 21.39 -8.33 -10.04
CA VAL A 757 20.35 -9.27 -9.60
C VAL A 757 20.62 -9.73 -8.16
N TRP A 758 19.58 -9.72 -7.33
CA TRP A 758 19.51 -10.54 -6.12
C TRP A 758 18.51 -11.67 -6.36
N GLU A 759 18.79 -12.88 -5.88
CA GLU A 759 17.88 -14.01 -6.02
C GLU A 759 17.96 -14.97 -4.83
N LYS A 760 16.81 -15.51 -4.44
CA LYS A 760 16.68 -16.54 -3.42
C LYS A 760 15.76 -17.62 -3.97
N THR A 761 16.29 -18.84 -4.07
CA THR A 761 15.60 -19.98 -4.68
C THR A 761 15.26 -21.03 -3.63
N ASN A 762 14.30 -21.90 -3.92
CA ASN A 762 13.83 -22.94 -3.00
C ASN A 762 13.36 -22.38 -1.65
N ILE A 763 12.65 -21.24 -1.66
CA ILE A 763 12.01 -20.67 -0.49
C ILE A 763 10.87 -21.60 -0.05
N GLU A 764 11.10 -22.36 1.02
CA GLU A 764 10.13 -23.25 1.67
C GLU A 764 9.48 -22.60 2.91
N LYS A 765 10.01 -21.45 3.34
CA LYS A 765 9.60 -20.73 4.55
C LYS A 765 9.63 -19.22 4.38
N VAL A 766 8.88 -18.53 5.23
CA VAL A 766 8.94 -17.09 5.46
C VAL A 766 8.93 -16.76 6.96
N ALA A 767 9.37 -15.56 7.32
CA ALA A 767 9.28 -15.07 8.69
C ALA A 767 7.85 -14.60 9.02
N GLU A 768 7.39 -14.84 10.24
CA GLU A 768 6.08 -14.36 10.73
C GLU A 768 6.02 -12.83 10.85
N THR A 769 7.15 -12.20 11.18
CA THR A 769 7.28 -10.74 11.30
C THR A 769 8.51 -10.24 10.53
N GLN A 770 8.45 -8.99 10.07
CA GLN A 770 9.48 -8.40 9.21
C GLN A 770 10.85 -8.39 9.89
N GLY A 771 11.86 -8.97 9.22
CA GLY A 771 13.23 -9.08 9.73
C GLY A 771 13.48 -10.17 10.79
N ALA A 772 12.46 -10.96 11.16
CA ALA A 772 12.64 -12.13 12.03
C ALA A 772 13.20 -13.35 11.26
N THR A 773 13.50 -14.44 11.97
CA THR A 773 13.90 -15.71 11.37
C THR A 773 12.75 -16.43 10.69
N GLU A 774 13.02 -17.07 9.56
CA GLU A 774 12.04 -17.85 8.78
C GLU A 774 11.45 -19.03 9.59
N SER A 775 10.16 -18.93 9.92
CA SER A 775 9.44 -19.82 10.83
C SER A 775 8.28 -20.54 10.14
N LEU A 776 7.42 -19.79 9.44
CA LEU A 776 6.22 -20.25 8.77
C LEU A 776 6.59 -21.04 7.50
N TRP A 777 6.16 -22.29 7.41
CA TRP A 777 6.31 -23.11 6.20
C TRP A 777 5.28 -22.77 5.13
N LEU A 778 5.56 -23.14 3.88
CA LEU A 778 4.65 -23.00 2.74
C LEU A 778 4.02 -24.36 2.34
N PRO A 779 2.90 -24.79 2.96
CA PRO A 779 2.14 -25.96 2.49
C PRO A 779 1.54 -25.74 1.09
N GLN A 780 1.27 -26.82 0.35
CA GLN A 780 0.65 -26.74 -0.99
C GLN A 780 -0.82 -26.34 -0.93
N PHE A 781 -1.63 -27.04 -0.14
CA PHE A 781 -3.09 -26.87 -0.11
C PHE A 781 -3.61 -26.55 1.30
N ASN A 782 -4.81 -25.97 1.34
CA ASN A 782 -5.53 -25.48 2.52
C ASN A 782 -6.29 -26.59 3.29
N ASN A 783 -7.00 -26.22 4.36
CA ASN A 783 -7.81 -27.15 5.17
C ASN A 783 -9.08 -27.67 4.45
N LYS A 784 -9.21 -27.49 3.13
CA LYS A 784 -10.18 -28.18 2.24
C LYS A 784 -9.55 -28.74 0.96
N GLY A 785 -8.23 -28.96 0.92
CA GLY A 785 -7.54 -29.61 -0.20
C GLY A 785 -7.42 -28.77 -1.48
N LYS A 786 -7.68 -27.45 -1.41
CA LYS A 786 -7.44 -26.49 -2.50
C LYS A 786 -6.04 -25.90 -2.37
N ASP A 787 -5.26 -25.89 -3.45
CA ASP A 787 -3.95 -25.24 -3.50
C ASP A 787 -4.00 -23.75 -3.10
N PHE A 788 -3.07 -23.32 -2.26
CA PHE A 788 -2.91 -21.92 -1.86
C PHE A 788 -2.37 -21.07 -3.01
N ALA A 789 -2.96 -19.90 -3.23
CA ALA A 789 -2.38 -18.89 -4.11
C ALA A 789 -1.38 -18.01 -3.33
N TYR A 790 -0.10 -18.13 -3.69
CA TYR A 790 1.02 -17.37 -3.14
C TYR A 790 1.45 -16.25 -4.10
N SER A 791 1.74 -15.06 -3.56
CA SER A 791 2.24 -13.91 -4.33
C SER A 791 3.10 -12.99 -3.48
N PHE A 792 4.27 -12.55 -3.97
CA PHE A 792 5.10 -11.57 -3.27
C PHE A 792 4.67 -10.13 -3.57
N GLU A 793 5.07 -9.21 -2.71
CA GLU A 793 4.80 -7.78 -2.80
C GLU A 793 6.01 -7.01 -2.25
N GLU A 794 6.53 -6.05 -3.03
CA GLU A 794 7.70 -5.25 -2.66
C GLU A 794 7.29 -3.96 -1.94
N ALA A 795 7.96 -3.61 -0.85
CA ALA A 795 7.81 -2.29 -0.23
C ALA A 795 8.44 -1.18 -1.10
N THR A 796 7.83 0.01 -1.15
CA THR A 796 8.29 1.14 -1.99
C THR A 796 9.77 1.47 -1.77
N VAL A 797 10.58 1.39 -2.84
CA VAL A 797 12.01 1.70 -2.79
C VAL A 797 12.28 3.13 -3.27
N ASN A 798 12.62 4.01 -2.33
CA ASN A 798 12.86 5.42 -2.59
C ASN A 798 13.92 5.65 -3.69
N GLY A 799 13.54 6.42 -4.72
CA GLY A 799 14.41 6.73 -5.88
C GLY A 799 14.35 5.72 -7.02
N TYR A 800 13.50 4.69 -6.91
CA TYR A 800 13.30 3.67 -7.96
C TYR A 800 11.81 3.53 -8.33
N GLU A 801 11.55 3.30 -9.61
CA GLU A 801 10.27 2.84 -10.13
C GLU A 801 10.26 1.30 -10.05
N SER A 802 9.34 0.73 -9.26
CA SER A 802 9.20 -0.72 -9.11
C SER A 802 8.16 -1.29 -10.07
N SER A 803 8.43 -2.48 -10.59
CA SER A 803 7.55 -3.25 -11.47
C SER A 803 7.75 -4.75 -11.25
N SER A 804 6.77 -5.57 -11.59
CA SER A 804 6.86 -7.04 -11.43
C SER A 804 6.31 -7.81 -12.62
N ASN A 805 6.69 -9.10 -12.72
CA ASN A 805 6.04 -10.04 -13.63
C ASN A 805 4.64 -10.42 -13.10
N ALA A 806 3.78 -10.94 -13.98
CA ALA A 806 2.40 -11.32 -13.62
C ALA A 806 2.30 -12.42 -12.52
N ALA A 807 3.38 -13.15 -12.26
CA ALA A 807 3.48 -14.13 -11.18
C ALA A 807 4.01 -13.54 -9.85
N THR A 808 4.40 -12.26 -9.82
CA THR A 808 5.05 -11.58 -8.68
C THR A 808 6.36 -12.19 -8.17
N THR A 809 7.01 -13.06 -8.95
CA THR A 809 8.28 -13.75 -8.60
C THR A 809 9.52 -13.00 -9.10
N ILE A 810 9.38 -12.08 -10.05
CA ILE A 810 10.46 -11.24 -10.56
C ILE A 810 10.05 -9.78 -10.43
N TRP A 811 10.88 -8.99 -9.75
CA TRP A 811 10.64 -7.57 -9.47
C TRP A 811 11.80 -6.72 -9.95
N THR A 812 11.56 -5.74 -10.82
CA THR A 812 12.58 -4.83 -11.37
C THR A 812 12.44 -3.43 -10.79
N ASN A 813 13.51 -2.92 -10.17
CA ASN A 813 13.62 -1.53 -9.73
C ASN A 813 14.48 -0.73 -10.71
N LYS A 814 13.88 0.25 -11.36
CA LYS A 814 14.55 1.14 -12.30
C LYS A 814 14.82 2.49 -11.67
N LYS A 815 16.07 2.95 -11.69
CA LYS A 815 16.48 4.20 -11.03
C LYS A 815 15.74 5.37 -11.68
N ILE A 816 15.00 6.14 -10.88
CA ILE A 816 14.23 7.29 -11.38
C ILE A 816 15.22 8.37 -11.81
N TYR A 817 15.23 8.69 -13.10
CA TYR A 817 16.00 9.82 -13.62
C TYR A 817 15.33 11.14 -13.23
N THR A 818 16.09 12.06 -12.65
CA THR A 818 15.64 13.43 -12.39
C THR A 818 16.10 14.33 -13.54
N PRO A 819 15.19 14.92 -14.34
CA PRO A 819 15.57 15.78 -15.47
C PRO A 819 16.38 17.01 -15.07
N PHE A 820 17.46 17.27 -15.81
CA PHE A 820 18.35 18.40 -15.52
C PHE A 820 17.71 19.74 -15.86
N ALA A 821 17.86 20.73 -14.97
CA ALA A 821 17.66 22.13 -15.30
C ALA A 821 18.89 22.69 -16.06
N LEU A 822 18.74 23.85 -16.71
CA LEU A 822 19.83 24.54 -17.41
C LEU A 822 19.96 26.00 -16.94
N GLU A 823 21.18 26.38 -16.60
CA GLU A 823 21.60 27.73 -16.22
C GLU A 823 22.85 28.14 -17.03
N ILE A 824 22.78 29.31 -17.66
CA ILE A 824 23.86 29.88 -18.46
C ILE A 824 24.33 31.18 -17.81
N THR A 825 25.61 31.26 -17.46
CA THR A 825 26.24 32.52 -17.02
C THR A 825 26.79 33.25 -18.24
N LYS A 826 26.23 34.43 -18.55
CA LYS A 826 26.67 35.27 -19.67
C LYS A 826 27.74 36.24 -19.19
N ILE A 827 28.91 36.26 -19.83
CA ILE A 827 29.99 37.21 -19.54
C ILE A 827 30.49 37.96 -20.77
N SER A 828 31.18 39.08 -20.53
CA SER A 828 32.03 39.81 -21.50
C SER A 828 33.41 39.16 -21.60
N ASP A 829 34.02 39.20 -22.78
CA ASP A 829 35.45 38.89 -22.95
C ASP A 829 36.33 39.89 -22.19
N GLN A 830 35.94 41.16 -22.17
CA GLN A 830 36.63 42.25 -21.48
C GLN A 830 36.29 42.24 -19.98
N GLY A 831 37.14 41.58 -19.20
CA GLY A 831 37.06 41.59 -17.73
C GLY A 831 36.14 40.55 -17.11
N LYS A 832 35.53 39.66 -17.91
CA LYS A 832 34.69 38.52 -17.46
C LYS A 832 33.48 38.93 -16.59
N THR A 833 33.01 40.17 -16.71
CA THR A 833 31.86 40.66 -15.96
C THR A 833 30.55 40.06 -16.49
N PRO A 834 29.57 39.75 -15.62
CA PRO A 834 28.25 39.27 -16.05
C PRO A 834 27.51 40.29 -16.92
N LEU A 835 26.87 39.81 -17.99
CA LEU A 835 26.14 40.63 -18.97
C LEU A 835 24.64 40.34 -18.94
N LYS A 836 23.84 41.40 -19.12
CA LYS A 836 22.38 41.38 -19.06
C LYS A 836 21.78 41.76 -20.41
N GLY A 837 20.53 41.35 -20.66
CA GLY A 837 19.82 41.60 -21.92
C GLY A 837 20.22 40.70 -23.10
N ALA A 838 20.92 39.59 -22.87
CA ALA A 838 20.97 38.52 -23.87
C ALA A 838 19.59 37.85 -24.02
N VAL A 839 19.34 37.22 -25.16
CA VAL A 839 18.20 36.32 -25.36
C VAL A 839 18.73 34.97 -25.82
N PHE A 840 18.59 33.95 -24.97
CA PHE A 840 18.96 32.57 -25.28
C PHE A 840 17.72 31.73 -25.58
N LYS A 841 17.80 30.81 -26.54
CA LYS A 841 16.76 29.79 -26.78
C LYS A 841 17.34 28.38 -26.78
N LEU A 842 16.61 27.45 -26.20
CA LEU A 842 16.89 26.01 -26.20
C LEU A 842 15.82 25.28 -27.02
N SER A 843 16.23 24.47 -27.99
CA SER A 843 15.36 23.60 -28.80
C SER A 843 15.89 22.16 -28.84
N GLY A 844 15.12 21.24 -29.42
CA GLY A 844 15.47 19.82 -29.47
C GLY A 844 14.75 18.96 -28.41
N GLY A 845 14.87 17.64 -28.54
CA GLY A 845 14.11 16.70 -27.73
C GLY A 845 12.59 16.91 -27.84
N SER A 846 11.93 16.94 -26.68
CA SER A 846 10.50 17.22 -26.51
C SER A 846 10.16 18.71 -26.37
N LEU A 847 11.12 19.62 -26.55
CA LEU A 847 10.85 21.07 -26.52
C LEU A 847 10.15 21.53 -27.82
N PRO A 848 9.33 22.61 -27.78
CA PRO A 848 8.72 23.17 -28.98
C PRO A 848 9.75 23.54 -30.07
N ASN A 849 9.43 23.24 -31.34
CA ASN A 849 10.30 23.53 -32.49
C ASN A 849 10.72 25.01 -32.62
N ALA A 850 9.98 25.95 -32.03
CA ALA A 850 10.31 27.37 -31.99
C ALA A 850 11.39 27.75 -30.95
N GLY A 851 11.80 26.78 -30.11
CA GLY A 851 12.68 26.98 -28.96
C GLY A 851 11.96 27.57 -27.74
N VAL A 852 12.42 27.17 -26.55
CA VAL A 852 12.05 27.79 -25.27
C VAL A 852 13.07 28.88 -24.95
N GLU A 853 12.59 30.06 -24.57
CA GLU A 853 13.45 31.19 -24.18
C GLU A 853 13.90 31.06 -22.73
N LEU A 854 15.20 31.24 -22.47
CA LEU A 854 15.73 31.27 -21.11
C LEU A 854 15.50 32.67 -20.52
N LYS A 855 15.02 32.69 -19.29
CA LYS A 855 14.74 33.92 -18.53
C LYS A 855 16.04 34.58 -18.09
N ASP A 856 16.23 35.86 -18.39
CA ASP A 856 17.23 36.71 -17.75
C ASP A 856 16.88 36.90 -16.26
N ASN A 857 17.77 36.50 -15.35
CA ASN A 857 17.56 36.69 -13.90
C ASN A 857 17.91 38.10 -13.41
N GLY A 858 18.44 38.98 -14.27
CA GLY A 858 18.80 40.35 -13.94
C GLY A 858 20.16 40.49 -13.26
N ASP A 859 20.92 39.41 -13.12
CA ASP A 859 22.30 39.36 -12.60
C ASP A 859 23.34 38.98 -13.68
N GLY A 860 22.89 38.43 -14.81
CA GLY A 860 23.71 37.89 -15.89
C GLY A 860 23.69 36.36 -15.99
N THR A 861 22.90 35.69 -15.15
CA THR A 861 22.50 34.30 -15.33
C THR A 861 21.19 34.19 -16.10
N TYR A 862 21.06 33.12 -16.87
CA TYR A 862 19.91 32.81 -17.72
C TYR A 862 19.43 31.40 -17.42
N THR A 863 18.18 31.24 -16.97
CA THR A 863 17.65 29.95 -16.53
C THR A 863 16.48 29.47 -17.38
N LEU A 864 16.46 28.17 -17.65
CA LEU A 864 15.28 27.47 -18.17
C LEU A 864 14.24 27.37 -17.04
N SER A 865 13.33 28.34 -16.97
CA SER A 865 12.61 28.71 -15.73
C SER A 865 11.17 28.19 -15.61
N ASP A 866 10.82 27.19 -16.42
CA ASP A 866 9.49 26.58 -16.44
C ASP A 866 9.69 25.07 -16.27
N ASP A 867 9.22 24.53 -15.14
CA ASP A 867 9.56 23.18 -14.68
C ASP A 867 9.15 22.05 -15.66
N LYS A 868 8.24 22.32 -16.60
CA LYS A 868 7.87 21.37 -17.67
C LYS A 868 9.00 21.18 -18.70
N TYR A 869 9.91 22.13 -18.81
CA TYR A 869 11.04 22.10 -19.74
C TYR A 869 12.33 21.76 -19.00
N LYS A 870 12.64 20.47 -18.91
CA LYS A 870 13.90 19.96 -18.34
C LYS A 870 14.53 18.91 -19.27
N LEU A 871 15.86 18.82 -19.21
CA LEU A 871 16.65 18.02 -20.14
C LEU A 871 16.57 16.54 -19.79
N GLN A 872 16.21 15.72 -20.78
CA GLN A 872 15.92 14.29 -20.65
C GLN A 872 17.11 13.43 -21.04
N LEU A 873 17.18 12.18 -20.53
CA LEU A 873 18.17 11.19 -20.98
C LEU A 873 18.10 10.96 -22.49
N ASN A 874 19.22 10.50 -23.06
CA ASN A 874 19.34 10.11 -24.46
C ASN A 874 18.83 11.17 -25.45
N THR A 875 19.07 12.46 -25.14
CA THR A 875 18.51 13.59 -25.88
C THR A 875 19.57 14.65 -26.17
N GLU A 876 19.58 15.15 -27.41
CA GLU A 876 20.36 16.31 -27.82
C GLU A 876 19.46 17.56 -27.90
N TYR A 877 19.93 18.65 -27.31
CA TYR A 877 19.35 19.98 -27.37
C TYR A 877 20.29 20.95 -28.04
N THR A 878 19.76 21.98 -28.68
CA THR A 878 20.54 23.09 -29.27
C THR A 878 20.21 24.39 -28.55
N LEU A 879 21.21 24.97 -27.89
CA LEU A 879 21.16 26.31 -27.33
C LEU A 879 21.68 27.33 -28.36
N THR A 880 21.00 28.45 -28.53
CA THR A 880 21.43 29.57 -29.37
C THR A 880 21.29 30.91 -28.65
N GLU A 881 22.24 31.82 -28.87
CA GLU A 881 22.04 33.24 -28.60
C GLU A 881 21.27 33.84 -29.78
N VAL A 882 20.07 34.35 -29.52
CA VAL A 882 19.19 34.99 -30.51
C VAL A 882 19.41 36.50 -30.55
N THR A 883 19.81 37.09 -29.41
CA THR A 883 20.12 38.51 -29.29
C THR A 883 21.28 38.66 -28.31
N PRO A 884 22.40 39.31 -28.68
CA PRO A 884 23.51 39.56 -27.76
C PRO A 884 23.15 40.64 -26.72
N PRO A 885 23.86 40.67 -25.59
CA PRO A 885 23.90 41.83 -24.70
C PRO A 885 24.21 43.13 -25.44
N ALA A 886 23.73 44.25 -24.89
CA ALA A 886 24.10 45.58 -25.39
C ALA A 886 25.63 45.76 -25.42
N GLY A 887 26.13 46.42 -26.47
CA GLY A 887 27.56 46.67 -26.66
C GLY A 887 28.39 45.46 -27.10
N HIS A 888 27.80 44.27 -27.30
CA HIS A 888 28.53 43.05 -27.65
C HIS A 888 28.08 42.49 -29.02
N THR A 889 28.98 41.78 -29.71
CA THR A 889 28.63 41.08 -30.94
C THR A 889 27.87 39.79 -30.64
N ALA A 890 26.98 39.38 -31.55
CA ALA A 890 26.31 38.09 -31.46
C ALA A 890 27.30 36.93 -31.61
N THR A 891 27.20 35.93 -30.75
CA THR A 891 27.89 34.65 -30.96
C THR A 891 27.25 33.91 -32.14
N THR A 892 28.05 33.62 -33.16
CA THR A 892 27.63 32.82 -34.33
C THR A 892 27.63 31.31 -34.05
N THR A 893 27.85 30.92 -32.80
CA THR A 893 27.98 29.53 -32.35
C THR A 893 26.68 29.07 -31.70
N SER A 894 26.15 27.92 -32.13
CA SER A 894 25.18 27.17 -31.35
C SER A 894 25.90 26.17 -30.44
N TRP A 895 25.28 25.85 -29.30
CA TRP A 895 25.81 24.84 -28.37
C TRP A 895 24.90 23.62 -28.33
N LYS A 896 25.40 22.48 -28.77
CA LYS A 896 24.78 21.16 -28.61
C LYS A 896 24.91 20.73 -27.16
N VAL A 897 23.84 20.75 -26.39
CA VAL A 897 23.78 20.20 -25.02
C VAL A 897 23.23 18.77 -25.14
N ASN A 898 24.08 17.77 -24.95
CA ASN A 898 23.69 16.36 -25.03
C ASN A 898 23.63 15.76 -23.62
N VAL A 899 22.59 14.98 -23.35
CA VAL A 899 22.50 14.13 -22.15
C VAL A 899 22.44 12.68 -22.63
N SER A 900 23.43 11.87 -22.25
CA SER A 900 23.54 10.47 -22.69
C SER A 900 22.47 9.57 -22.05
N ALA A 901 22.41 8.30 -22.44
CA ALA A 901 21.55 7.31 -21.79
C ALA A 901 21.92 7.09 -20.32
N GLU A 902 23.20 7.28 -19.98
CA GLU A 902 23.77 7.17 -18.62
C GLU A 902 23.72 8.49 -17.84
N GLY A 903 23.02 9.52 -18.32
CA GLY A 903 22.91 10.82 -17.65
C GLY A 903 24.16 11.68 -17.71
N LYS A 904 25.17 11.31 -18.50
CA LYS A 904 26.37 12.13 -18.70
C LYS A 904 26.04 13.31 -19.62
N VAL A 905 26.37 14.52 -19.18
CA VAL A 905 26.18 15.75 -19.95
C VAL A 905 27.45 16.09 -20.75
N THR A 906 27.29 16.52 -21.99
CA THR A 906 28.33 17.21 -22.77
C THR A 906 27.77 18.47 -23.44
N ILE A 907 28.64 19.44 -23.71
CA ILE A 907 28.33 20.65 -24.47
C ILE A 907 29.36 20.77 -25.60
N ASN A 908 28.89 20.76 -26.84
CA ASN A 908 29.73 20.64 -28.05
C ASN A 908 30.75 19.49 -27.94
N ASP A 909 30.25 18.30 -27.58
CA ASP A 909 31.00 17.05 -27.35
C ASP A 909 32.06 17.09 -26.23
N ALA A 910 32.24 18.23 -25.57
CA ALA A 910 33.16 18.42 -24.46
C ALA A 910 32.46 18.30 -23.09
N VAL A 911 33.24 17.95 -22.06
CA VAL A 911 32.83 18.02 -20.63
C VAL A 911 33.41 19.24 -19.90
N THR A 912 34.37 19.94 -20.52
CA THR A 912 35.14 21.03 -19.91
C THR A 912 34.27 22.28 -19.73
N GLY A 913 34.29 22.86 -18.53
CA GLY A 913 33.52 24.08 -18.22
C GLY A 913 32.05 23.82 -17.85
N ILE A 914 31.61 22.56 -17.78
CA ILE A 914 30.30 22.17 -17.25
C ILE A 914 30.43 21.93 -15.75
N GLU A 915 29.60 22.60 -14.94
CA GLU A 915 29.34 22.23 -13.55
C GLU A 915 27.94 21.62 -13.47
N ILE A 916 27.78 20.48 -12.81
CA ILE A 916 26.46 19.93 -12.47
C ILE A 916 26.31 20.04 -10.96
N LYS A 917 25.34 20.84 -10.52
CA LYS A 917 25.05 21.08 -9.11
C LYS A 917 23.55 21.18 -8.89
N ASP A 918 23.04 20.54 -7.85
CA ASP A 918 21.61 20.56 -7.47
C ASP A 918 20.69 20.24 -8.67
N ASN A 919 21.06 19.19 -9.42
CA ASN A 919 20.47 18.74 -10.68
C ASN A 919 20.31 19.82 -11.78
N THR A 920 21.16 20.86 -11.73
CA THR A 920 21.22 21.95 -12.69
C THR A 920 22.56 21.91 -13.44
N ILE A 921 22.49 21.91 -14.76
CA ILE A 921 23.65 22.10 -15.65
C ILE A 921 23.98 23.59 -15.66
N LYS A 922 25.16 23.96 -15.18
CA LYS A 922 25.70 25.32 -15.22
C LYS A 922 26.82 25.40 -16.26
N TYR A 923 26.76 26.41 -17.13
CA TYR A 923 27.78 26.64 -18.17
C TYR A 923 27.98 28.15 -18.43
N THR A 924 29.17 28.55 -18.86
CA THR A 924 29.54 29.96 -19.05
C THR A 924 29.73 30.29 -20.53
N ILE A 925 29.11 31.39 -20.98
CA ILE A 925 29.14 31.84 -22.39
C ILE A 925 29.65 33.28 -22.48
N GLU A 926 30.67 33.48 -23.31
CA GLU A 926 31.44 34.72 -23.47
C GLU A 926 31.16 35.38 -24.83
N ASN A 927 30.98 36.72 -24.86
CA ASN A 927 30.86 37.48 -26.11
C ASN A 927 31.94 38.55 -26.21
N GLU A 928 32.36 38.85 -27.44
CA GLU A 928 33.29 39.94 -27.76
C GLU A 928 32.63 41.33 -27.66
N PHE A 929 33.33 42.26 -27.03
CA PHE A 929 32.93 43.66 -26.90
C PHE A 929 33.08 44.47 -28.19
N THR A 930 32.04 45.20 -28.59
CA THR A 930 32.03 46.06 -29.78
C THR A 930 32.69 47.41 -29.49
N LYS A 931 33.95 47.57 -29.91
CA LYS A 931 34.74 48.80 -29.72
C LYS A 931 34.05 50.03 -30.35
N ARG A 932 34.05 51.15 -29.63
CA ARG A 932 33.27 52.36 -29.96
C ARG A 932 34.17 53.46 -30.55
N PRO A 933 33.91 53.98 -31.76
CA PRO A 933 34.67 55.11 -32.30
C PRO A 933 34.43 56.40 -31.53
N LEU A 934 35.50 57.11 -31.19
CA LEU A 934 35.50 58.48 -30.65
C LEU A 934 35.95 59.46 -31.73
N LEU A 935 35.18 60.54 -31.95
CA LEU A 935 35.47 61.65 -32.85
C LEU A 935 35.41 62.99 -32.12
N VAL A 936 35.96 64.04 -32.72
CA VAL A 936 35.87 65.43 -32.23
C VAL A 936 35.39 66.36 -33.32
N GLU A 937 34.33 67.11 -33.06
CA GLU A 937 33.93 68.25 -33.88
C GLU A 937 34.29 69.57 -33.19
N LYS A 938 34.82 70.50 -33.97
CA LYS A 938 35.45 71.73 -33.50
C LYS A 938 34.76 72.94 -34.11
N TYR A 939 34.33 73.87 -33.25
CA TYR A 939 33.55 75.04 -33.63
C TYR A 939 34.11 76.36 -33.08
N ASN A 940 33.74 77.45 -33.75
CA ASN A 940 33.91 78.82 -33.33
C ASN A 940 32.76 79.21 -32.38
N LYS A 941 33.09 79.73 -31.20
CA LYS A 941 32.15 80.15 -30.15
C LYS A 941 31.31 81.38 -30.55
N ASP A 942 31.90 82.27 -31.32
CA ASP A 942 31.38 83.59 -31.70
C ASP A 942 30.53 83.55 -33.00
N SER A 943 30.81 82.61 -33.93
CA SER A 943 30.08 82.45 -35.20
C SER A 943 29.36 81.11 -35.40
N GLY A 944 29.60 80.09 -34.56
CA GLY A 944 29.00 78.77 -34.67
C GLY A 944 29.47 77.91 -35.86
N LYS A 945 30.36 78.43 -36.71
CA LYS A 945 30.98 77.70 -37.84
C LYS A 945 32.01 76.68 -37.34
N THR A 946 32.33 75.69 -38.17
CA THR A 946 33.43 74.74 -37.94
C THR A 946 34.79 75.45 -37.92
N LEU A 947 35.75 74.92 -37.15
CA LEU A 947 37.14 75.34 -37.10
C LEU A 947 38.08 74.16 -37.30
N ASP A 948 38.91 74.22 -38.33
CA ASP A 948 39.80 73.14 -38.70
C ASP A 948 41.21 73.34 -38.12
N GLY A 949 42.00 72.26 -38.10
CA GLY A 949 43.40 72.30 -37.64
C GLY A 949 43.62 72.20 -36.12
N ALA A 950 42.55 72.06 -35.33
CA ALA A 950 42.64 71.68 -33.93
C ALA A 950 43.12 70.22 -33.77
N LYS A 951 43.86 69.93 -32.69
CA LYS A 951 44.30 68.57 -32.32
C LYS A 951 43.99 68.28 -30.86
N PHE A 952 43.58 67.03 -30.60
CA PHE A 952 43.26 66.53 -29.27
C PHE A 952 44.01 65.25 -28.97
N THR A 953 44.71 65.18 -27.84
CA THR A 953 45.45 63.98 -27.44
C THR A 953 44.60 63.15 -26.48
N LEU A 954 44.41 61.87 -26.80
CA LEU A 954 43.64 60.92 -26.00
C LEU A 954 44.56 60.15 -25.04
N LYS A 955 44.17 60.07 -23.76
CA LYS A 955 44.83 59.24 -22.73
C LYS A 955 43.86 58.19 -22.19
N GLN A 956 44.38 57.00 -21.90
CA GLN A 956 43.70 55.91 -21.20
C GLN A 956 44.31 55.71 -19.81
N TYR A 957 43.49 55.34 -18.84
CA TYR A 957 43.85 55.16 -17.42
C TYR A 957 43.38 53.78 -16.94
N ASP A 958 44.19 53.12 -16.12
CA ASP A 958 43.93 51.75 -15.63
C ASP A 958 42.84 51.70 -14.55
N ASP A 959 42.74 52.77 -13.76
CA ASP A 959 41.68 53.03 -12.77
C ASP A 959 41.36 54.54 -12.76
N LYS A 960 40.23 54.93 -12.15
CA LYS A 960 39.45 56.20 -12.22
C LYS A 960 40.27 57.52 -12.21
N TRP A 961 41.04 57.73 -13.26
CA TRP A 961 42.02 58.81 -13.45
C TRP A 961 43.00 58.98 -12.27
N THR A 962 43.45 57.85 -11.70
CA THR A 962 44.31 57.80 -10.50
C THR A 962 45.81 57.85 -10.79
N ASN A 963 46.24 57.62 -12.03
CA ASN A 963 47.61 57.82 -12.52
C ASN A 963 47.66 58.90 -13.62
N ASP A 964 48.84 59.18 -14.17
CA ASP A 964 49.03 60.24 -15.20
C ASP A 964 48.34 59.94 -16.54
N GLY A 965 47.99 58.68 -16.78
CA GLY A 965 47.39 58.17 -18.01
C GLY A 965 48.42 57.92 -19.12
N LYS A 966 48.10 56.97 -20.00
CA LYS A 966 48.89 56.59 -21.17
C LYS A 966 48.26 57.16 -22.43
N VAL A 967 49.01 57.91 -23.24
CA VAL A 967 48.55 58.37 -24.56
C VAL A 967 48.25 57.16 -25.46
N VAL A 968 47.09 57.15 -26.12
CA VAL A 968 46.61 56.05 -26.95
C VAL A 968 46.07 56.53 -28.30
N GLY A 969 46.62 55.98 -29.38
CA GLY A 969 46.36 56.45 -30.75
C GLY A 969 47.16 57.70 -31.13
N ASP A 970 46.94 58.18 -32.34
CA ASP A 970 47.41 59.49 -32.80
C ASP A 970 46.47 60.62 -32.30
N ASP A 971 46.91 61.88 -32.42
CA ASP A 971 46.05 63.04 -32.10
C ASP A 971 44.77 63.05 -32.94
N LEU A 972 43.62 63.22 -32.29
CA LEU A 972 42.35 63.40 -32.98
C LEU A 972 42.25 64.83 -33.56
N ILE A 973 42.11 64.92 -34.89
CA ILE A 973 41.97 66.17 -35.62
C ILE A 973 40.49 66.61 -35.61
N GLY A 974 40.23 67.84 -35.19
CA GLY A 974 38.89 68.41 -35.17
C GLY A 974 38.25 68.46 -36.56
N ASN A 975 37.01 68.00 -36.68
CA ASN A 975 36.19 67.90 -37.90
C ASN A 975 36.64 66.87 -38.96
N ASP A 976 37.76 66.15 -38.79
CA ASP A 976 38.10 65.05 -39.71
C ASP A 976 37.38 63.75 -39.31
N ALA A 977 36.35 63.39 -40.08
CA ALA A 977 35.59 62.16 -39.89
C ALA A 977 36.42 60.86 -40.05
N LYS A 978 37.65 60.93 -40.57
CA LYS A 978 38.61 59.80 -40.63
C LYS A 978 39.49 59.71 -39.38
N SER A 979 39.57 60.78 -38.59
CA SER A 979 40.40 60.86 -37.41
C SER A 979 39.62 60.42 -36.16
N PHE A 980 39.59 59.11 -35.91
CA PHE A 980 38.86 58.53 -34.77
C PHE A 980 39.69 57.50 -33.99
N ALA A 981 39.38 57.33 -32.71
CA ALA A 981 39.95 56.28 -31.86
C ALA A 981 38.91 55.18 -31.56
N SER A 982 39.25 53.90 -31.73
CA SER A 982 38.36 52.77 -31.43
C SER A 982 38.53 52.28 -29.99
N LEU A 983 37.60 52.67 -29.11
CA LEU A 983 37.73 52.49 -27.66
C LEU A 983 37.11 51.18 -27.17
N ALA A 984 37.81 50.50 -26.26
CA ALA A 984 37.31 49.39 -25.45
C ALA A 984 36.80 49.91 -24.08
N PRO A 985 36.27 49.06 -23.18
CA PRO A 985 35.99 49.47 -21.80
C PRO A 985 37.26 50.02 -21.12
N GLY A 986 37.10 51.04 -20.27
CA GLY A 986 38.21 51.71 -19.60
C GLY A 986 37.92 53.18 -19.28
N TYR A 987 38.85 53.80 -18.55
CA TYR A 987 38.82 55.23 -18.22
C TYR A 987 39.66 56.02 -19.22
N TYR A 988 39.17 57.17 -19.68
CA TYR A 988 39.80 57.97 -20.72
C TYR A 988 39.77 59.47 -20.39
N SER A 989 40.70 60.23 -20.96
CA SER A 989 40.60 61.69 -21.03
C SER A 989 41.06 62.24 -22.36
N LEU A 990 40.44 63.34 -22.80
CA LEU A 990 40.75 64.02 -24.05
C LEU A 990 41.04 65.51 -23.79
N GLU A 991 42.15 66.03 -24.30
CA GLU A 991 42.61 67.41 -24.05
C GLU A 991 43.01 68.10 -25.36
N GLU A 992 42.74 69.40 -25.53
CA GLU A 992 43.14 70.15 -26.74
C GLU A 992 44.64 70.49 -26.68
N THR A 993 45.44 69.80 -27.48
CA THR A 993 46.91 69.97 -27.53
C THR A 993 47.37 70.90 -28.65
N LYS A 994 46.53 71.14 -29.66
CA LYS A 994 46.71 72.26 -30.59
C LYS A 994 45.40 73.01 -30.81
N VAL A 995 45.40 74.31 -30.48
CA VAL A 995 44.35 75.27 -30.82
C VAL A 995 44.49 75.74 -32.29
N PRO A 996 43.39 76.04 -33.01
CA PRO A 996 43.46 76.71 -34.32
C PRO A 996 44.09 78.11 -34.23
N THR A 997 44.88 78.48 -35.23
CA THR A 997 45.51 79.81 -35.35
C THR A 997 44.47 80.92 -35.30
N GLY A 998 44.70 81.94 -34.48
CA GLY A 998 43.80 83.08 -34.24
C GLY A 998 42.74 82.87 -33.15
N TYR A 999 42.70 81.70 -32.49
CA TYR A 999 41.74 81.37 -31.44
C TYR A 999 42.39 81.22 -30.06
N LYS A 1000 41.65 81.52 -29.00
CA LYS A 1000 42.07 81.35 -27.61
C LYS A 1000 42.13 79.86 -27.28
N LYS A 1001 43.21 79.42 -26.60
CA LYS A 1001 43.35 78.03 -26.10
C LYS A 1001 42.36 77.80 -24.95
N ASP A 1002 41.91 76.56 -24.78
CA ASP A 1002 41.15 76.11 -23.62
C ASP A 1002 41.85 74.89 -23.00
N ASP A 1003 42.17 74.96 -21.70
CA ASP A 1003 42.86 73.90 -20.95
C ASP A 1003 41.90 72.82 -20.39
N THR A 1004 40.64 72.82 -20.79
CA THR A 1004 39.64 71.83 -20.32
C THR A 1004 39.98 70.40 -20.78
N VAL A 1005 40.16 69.50 -19.80
CA VAL A 1005 40.40 68.07 -20.01
C VAL A 1005 39.11 67.27 -19.79
N PHE A 1006 38.60 66.64 -20.85
CA PHE A 1006 37.33 65.91 -20.85
C PHE A 1006 37.52 64.46 -20.40
N LYS A 1007 37.18 64.15 -19.13
CA LYS A 1007 37.26 62.81 -18.53
C LYS A 1007 35.96 62.02 -18.69
N PHE A 1008 36.04 60.78 -19.20
CA PHE A 1008 34.89 59.89 -19.43
C PHE A 1008 35.30 58.41 -19.32
N GLN A 1009 34.34 57.54 -19.01
CA GLN A 1009 34.53 56.08 -18.90
C GLN A 1009 33.65 55.36 -19.92
N ILE A 1010 34.15 54.25 -20.47
CA ILE A 1010 33.30 53.21 -21.08
C ILE A 1010 33.27 52.03 -20.11
N ASP A 1011 32.11 51.63 -19.62
CA ASP A 1011 31.99 50.45 -18.75
C ASP A 1011 31.97 49.14 -19.56
N SER A 1012 32.07 47.98 -18.87
CA SER A 1012 32.05 46.67 -19.54
C SER A 1012 30.69 46.30 -20.15
N ALA A 1013 29.63 47.07 -19.91
CA ALA A 1013 28.34 46.96 -20.60
C ALA A 1013 28.24 47.94 -21.79
N GLY A 1014 29.30 48.71 -22.08
CA GLY A 1014 29.41 49.65 -23.19
C GLY A 1014 28.82 51.02 -22.94
N LYS A 1015 28.33 51.31 -21.72
CA LYS A 1015 27.77 52.62 -21.35
C LYS A 1015 28.88 53.67 -21.33
N LEU A 1016 28.57 54.86 -21.83
CA LEU A 1016 29.44 56.03 -21.70
C LEU A 1016 29.06 56.76 -20.40
N LEU A 1017 30.02 56.93 -19.48
CA LEU A 1017 29.84 57.64 -18.21
C LEU A 1017 30.73 58.88 -18.14
N ASP A 1018 30.28 59.92 -17.45
CA ASP A 1018 31.09 61.11 -17.14
C ASP A 1018 32.10 60.85 -16.00
N ALA A 1019 32.91 61.86 -15.67
CA ALA A 1019 33.87 61.80 -14.56
C ALA A 1019 33.26 61.43 -13.18
N ASN A 1020 31.96 61.69 -13.00
CA ASN A 1020 31.22 61.40 -11.77
C ASN A 1020 30.64 59.97 -11.76
N GLY A 1021 30.63 59.28 -12.90
CA GLY A 1021 29.97 57.98 -13.09
C GLY A 1021 28.51 58.08 -13.55
N LYS A 1022 28.06 59.26 -14.00
CA LYS A 1022 26.71 59.47 -14.54
C LYS A 1022 26.69 59.13 -16.04
N GLU A 1023 25.68 58.36 -16.47
CA GLU A 1023 25.53 57.95 -17.86
C GLU A 1023 25.25 59.13 -18.81
N ILE A 1024 26.03 59.23 -19.88
CA ILE A 1024 25.92 60.22 -20.95
C ILE A 1024 24.98 59.67 -22.02
N THR A 1025 23.70 60.03 -21.89
CA THR A 1025 22.61 59.60 -22.80
C THR A 1025 22.25 60.65 -23.86
N ALA A 1026 23.03 61.72 -24.00
CA ALA A 1026 22.83 62.73 -25.03
C ALA A 1026 22.97 62.11 -26.42
N ASN A 1027 21.96 62.30 -27.28
CA ASN A 1027 21.83 61.65 -28.59
C ASN A 1027 21.75 62.67 -29.75
N SER A 1028 22.12 63.91 -29.49
CA SER A 1028 22.11 65.03 -30.42
C SER A 1028 23.17 66.05 -30.02
N LYS A 1029 23.67 66.82 -31.00
CA LYS A 1029 24.75 67.78 -30.84
C LYS A 1029 24.43 68.84 -29.75
N PRO A 1030 25.22 68.94 -28.66
CA PRO A 1030 25.06 70.01 -27.68
C PRO A 1030 25.44 71.39 -28.25
N THR A 1031 24.86 72.44 -27.67
CA THR A 1031 25.12 73.86 -28.01
C THR A 1031 26.30 74.46 -27.23
N THR A 1032 26.96 73.65 -26.40
CA THR A 1032 28.15 73.94 -25.61
C THR A 1032 29.09 72.74 -25.69
N ASP A 1033 30.26 72.82 -25.09
CA ASP A 1033 31.17 71.69 -25.00
C ASP A 1033 30.52 70.48 -24.31
N GLY A 1034 30.79 69.28 -24.83
CA GLY A 1034 30.26 68.04 -24.27
C GLY A 1034 30.17 66.89 -25.27
N PHE A 1035 29.96 65.69 -24.72
CA PHE A 1035 29.79 64.47 -25.50
C PHE A 1035 28.33 64.23 -25.89
N TYR A 1036 28.12 63.66 -27.08
CA TYR A 1036 26.89 62.97 -27.43
C TYR A 1036 27.17 61.67 -28.20
N LEU A 1037 26.15 60.84 -28.33
CA LEU A 1037 26.18 59.56 -29.02
C LEU A 1037 25.41 59.65 -30.33
N THR A 1038 25.95 59.06 -31.40
CA THR A 1038 25.25 58.91 -32.68
C THR A 1038 24.37 57.66 -32.68
N SER A 1039 23.46 57.57 -33.66
CA SER A 1039 22.63 56.37 -33.87
C SER A 1039 23.43 55.12 -34.27
N ASP A 1040 24.64 55.29 -34.81
CA ASP A 1040 25.62 54.22 -35.04
C ASP A 1040 26.65 54.08 -33.89
N ASN A 1041 26.24 54.47 -32.67
CA ASN A 1041 26.92 54.25 -31.38
C ASN A 1041 28.32 54.89 -31.22
N LYS A 1042 28.72 55.78 -32.13
CA LYS A 1042 29.95 56.57 -32.01
C LYS A 1042 29.81 57.59 -30.87
N ILE A 1043 30.93 57.94 -30.27
CA ILE A 1043 31.09 58.99 -29.28
C ILE A 1043 31.63 60.22 -30.00
N VAL A 1044 31.00 61.38 -29.82
CA VAL A 1044 31.46 62.64 -30.44
C VAL A 1044 31.60 63.70 -29.36
N LEU A 1045 32.80 64.26 -29.20
CA LEU A 1045 33.01 65.48 -28.43
C LEU A 1045 32.74 66.70 -29.31
N ILE A 1046 31.92 67.63 -28.84
CA ILE A 1046 31.86 69.01 -29.35
C ILE A 1046 32.80 69.88 -28.53
N LYS A 1047 33.65 70.68 -29.19
CA LYS A 1047 34.49 71.71 -28.56
C LYS A 1047 34.39 73.05 -29.27
N TYR A 1048 33.99 74.10 -28.54
CA TYR A 1048 34.01 75.50 -28.96
C TYR A 1048 35.27 76.22 -28.49
N ASN A 1049 35.88 77.06 -29.33
CA ASN A 1049 36.92 78.02 -28.91
C ASN A 1049 36.55 79.43 -29.35
N GLU A 1050 37.01 80.41 -28.58
CA GLU A 1050 36.73 81.83 -28.77
C GLU A 1050 37.77 82.48 -29.67
N LEU A 1051 37.33 83.36 -30.56
CA LEU A 1051 38.21 84.15 -31.43
C LEU A 1051 39.07 85.13 -30.59
N ARG A 1052 40.30 85.40 -31.02
CA ARG A 1052 41.13 86.45 -30.41
C ARG A 1052 40.77 87.83 -30.94
N ASP A 1053 41.05 88.80 -30.10
CA ASP A 1053 40.85 90.21 -30.38
C ASP A 1053 41.92 90.67 -31.40
N PHE A 1054 41.68 91.78 -32.12
CA PHE A 1054 42.47 92.24 -33.28
C PHE A 1054 43.13 93.60 -33.01
N ASP A 1055 44.44 93.71 -33.17
CA ASP A 1055 45.17 94.97 -33.15
C ASP A 1055 45.12 95.63 -34.54
N PHE A 1056 44.74 96.91 -34.61
CA PHE A 1056 44.83 97.69 -35.84
C PHE A 1056 46.22 98.32 -36.01
N SER A 1057 46.80 98.12 -37.18
CA SER A 1057 48.07 98.69 -37.63
C SER A 1057 47.87 99.54 -38.87
N ILE A 1058 48.58 100.66 -38.99
CA ILE A 1058 48.56 101.54 -40.17
C ILE A 1058 49.92 101.55 -40.85
N LEU A 1059 49.95 101.29 -42.16
CA LEU A 1059 51.12 101.52 -43.02
C LEU A 1059 50.92 102.80 -43.83
N LYS A 1060 51.60 103.86 -43.42
CA LYS A 1060 51.51 105.19 -44.04
C LYS A 1060 52.55 105.38 -45.13
N LYS A 1061 52.09 105.74 -46.33
CA LYS A 1061 52.98 105.95 -47.49
C LYS A 1061 52.67 107.22 -48.30
N ASN A 1062 53.65 107.63 -49.11
CA ASN A 1062 53.54 108.64 -50.15
C ASN A 1062 52.80 108.07 -51.38
N SER A 1063 51.75 108.75 -51.84
CA SER A 1063 50.87 108.28 -52.93
C SER A 1063 51.54 108.12 -54.30
N GLN A 1064 52.69 108.76 -54.53
CA GLN A 1064 53.41 108.76 -55.81
C GLN A 1064 54.67 107.87 -55.77
N SER A 1065 55.41 107.89 -54.67
CA SER A 1065 56.70 107.19 -54.54
C SER A 1065 56.66 105.92 -53.69
N ASN A 1066 55.53 105.60 -53.07
CA ASN A 1066 55.34 104.51 -52.09
C ASN A 1066 56.31 104.53 -50.88
N LYS A 1067 57.14 105.57 -50.72
CA LYS A 1067 58.00 105.74 -49.53
C LYS A 1067 57.17 105.88 -48.25
N PRO A 1068 57.64 105.37 -47.10
CA PRO A 1068 56.96 105.51 -45.82
C PRO A 1068 56.86 106.98 -45.37
N LEU A 1069 55.92 107.27 -44.46
CA LEU A 1069 55.71 108.60 -43.88
C LEU A 1069 55.54 108.54 -42.35
N ALA A 1070 56.53 109.10 -41.64
CA ALA A 1070 56.54 109.28 -40.19
C ALA A 1070 55.61 110.39 -39.70
N ASP A 1071 55.51 110.54 -38.37
CA ASP A 1071 54.86 111.67 -37.67
C ASP A 1071 53.38 111.92 -38.03
N THR A 1072 52.72 110.94 -38.64
CA THR A 1072 51.29 111.01 -38.98
C THR A 1072 50.47 110.48 -37.82
N GLU A 1073 49.44 111.22 -37.37
CA GLU A 1073 48.60 110.82 -36.24
C GLU A 1073 47.18 110.44 -36.71
N PHE A 1074 46.63 109.38 -36.10
CA PHE A 1074 45.29 108.85 -36.36
C PHE A 1074 44.52 108.62 -35.07
N SER A 1075 43.19 108.56 -35.19
CA SER A 1075 42.24 108.19 -34.14
C SER A 1075 41.35 107.03 -34.57
N LEU A 1076 41.11 106.08 -33.67
CA LEU A 1076 40.21 104.93 -33.83
C LEU A 1076 38.95 105.12 -32.97
N ALA A 1077 37.77 104.87 -33.54
CA ALA A 1077 36.47 104.87 -32.88
C ALA A 1077 35.61 103.68 -33.38
N THR A 1078 34.44 103.43 -32.77
CA THR A 1078 33.43 102.56 -33.41
C THR A 1078 32.63 103.35 -34.44
N LYS A 1079 31.89 102.65 -35.31
CA LYS A 1079 30.90 103.30 -36.20
C LYS A 1079 29.64 103.78 -35.47
N GLU A 1080 29.34 103.20 -34.31
CA GLU A 1080 28.16 103.55 -33.50
C GLU A 1080 28.37 104.82 -32.66
N ASP A 1081 29.59 105.07 -32.17
CA ASP A 1081 30.01 106.33 -31.56
C ASP A 1081 31.38 106.76 -32.09
N SER A 1082 31.36 107.52 -33.19
CA SER A 1082 32.54 108.08 -33.83
C SER A 1082 33.09 109.34 -33.14
N ASN A 1083 32.46 109.82 -32.05
CA ASN A 1083 32.98 110.95 -31.26
C ASN A 1083 33.88 110.47 -30.11
N THR A 1084 33.64 109.27 -29.58
CA THR A 1084 34.48 108.66 -28.54
C THR A 1084 35.69 107.98 -29.18
N ILE A 1085 36.85 108.65 -29.09
CA ILE A 1085 38.13 108.07 -29.51
C ILE A 1085 38.55 106.99 -28.53
N LEU A 1086 38.62 105.74 -29.01
CA LEU A 1086 39.03 104.57 -28.24
C LEU A 1086 40.55 104.50 -28.06
N ALA A 1087 41.26 104.85 -29.12
CA ALA A 1087 42.71 104.74 -29.22
C ALA A 1087 43.28 105.73 -30.24
N THR A 1088 44.55 106.07 -30.11
CA THR A 1088 45.29 106.88 -31.10
C THR A 1088 46.56 106.19 -31.56
N LEU A 1089 47.04 106.57 -32.73
CA LEU A 1089 48.21 105.99 -33.38
C LEU A 1089 49.08 107.12 -33.90
N LYS A 1090 50.40 106.96 -33.81
CA LYS A 1090 51.39 107.83 -34.47
C LYS A 1090 52.38 106.98 -35.27
N THR A 1091 52.69 107.39 -36.49
CA THR A 1091 53.61 106.63 -37.37
C THR A 1091 55.08 106.91 -37.09
N ASN A 1092 55.90 105.87 -37.19
CA ASN A 1092 57.36 105.90 -37.04
C ASN A 1092 58.08 106.16 -38.39
N ASP A 1093 59.42 106.14 -38.39
CA ASP A 1093 60.26 106.35 -39.58
C ASP A 1093 60.01 105.34 -40.73
N GLU A 1094 59.52 104.14 -40.40
CA GLU A 1094 59.09 103.11 -41.37
C GLU A 1094 57.66 103.32 -41.85
N GLY A 1095 57.00 104.41 -41.43
CA GLY A 1095 55.62 104.74 -41.74
C GLY A 1095 54.60 103.86 -41.04
N THR A 1096 55.02 102.98 -40.14
CA THR A 1096 54.14 102.04 -39.43
C THR A 1096 53.72 102.59 -38.07
N GLY A 1097 52.59 102.13 -37.56
CA GLY A 1097 52.13 102.40 -36.20
C GLY A 1097 51.00 101.44 -35.82
N GLN A 1098 50.74 101.31 -34.52
CA GLN A 1098 49.60 100.56 -33.98
C GLN A 1098 48.77 101.46 -33.05
N PHE A 1099 47.50 101.14 -32.88
CA PHE A 1099 46.61 101.92 -32.03
C PHE A 1099 46.85 101.64 -30.55
N LEU A 1100 47.12 102.70 -29.79
CA LEU A 1100 47.36 102.66 -28.36
C LEU A 1100 46.19 103.29 -27.59
N ASP A 1101 45.86 102.70 -26.45
CA ASP A 1101 44.90 103.23 -25.49
C ASP A 1101 45.43 104.53 -24.83
N ALA A 1102 44.58 105.19 -24.03
CA ALA A 1102 44.95 106.40 -23.30
C ALA A 1102 46.05 106.20 -22.23
N SER A 1103 46.48 104.96 -21.98
CA SER A 1103 47.58 104.60 -21.06
C SER A 1103 48.86 104.18 -21.80
N GLY A 1104 48.84 104.05 -23.13
CA GLY A 1104 49.97 103.65 -23.97
C GLY A 1104 50.05 102.14 -24.28
N ASN A 1105 49.04 101.33 -23.96
CA ASN A 1105 48.99 99.89 -24.29
C ASN A 1105 48.35 99.67 -25.66
N HIS A 1106 48.65 98.54 -26.32
CA HIS A 1106 47.95 98.13 -27.55
C HIS A 1106 46.44 97.99 -27.33
N TYR A 1107 45.64 98.59 -28.21
CA TYR A 1107 44.18 98.53 -28.13
C TYR A 1107 43.60 97.51 -29.13
N GLY A 1108 43.42 96.27 -28.65
CA GLY A 1108 42.77 95.20 -29.41
C GLY A 1108 41.25 95.39 -29.48
N VAL A 1109 40.67 95.09 -30.65
CA VAL A 1109 39.23 95.20 -30.93
C VAL A 1109 38.56 93.85 -31.20
N ARG A 1110 37.24 93.79 -31.16
CA ARG A 1110 36.44 92.58 -31.43
C ARG A 1110 35.74 92.64 -32.80
N PRO A 1111 35.13 91.55 -33.28
CA PRO A 1111 34.17 91.62 -34.38
C PRO A 1111 33.17 92.78 -34.23
N GLY A 1112 33.06 93.61 -35.26
CA GLY A 1112 32.39 94.93 -35.23
C GLY A 1112 32.90 95.85 -36.34
N THR A 1113 32.29 97.04 -36.48
CA THR A 1113 32.69 98.03 -37.49
C THR A 1113 33.34 99.26 -36.83
N TYR A 1114 34.53 99.60 -37.30
CA TYR A 1114 35.42 100.61 -36.75
C TYR A 1114 35.67 101.74 -37.73
N VAL A 1115 35.92 102.93 -37.19
CA VAL A 1115 36.18 104.17 -37.93
C VAL A 1115 37.58 104.66 -37.57
N ILE A 1116 38.42 104.84 -38.60
CA ILE A 1116 39.79 105.34 -38.47
C ILE A 1116 39.87 106.68 -39.21
N LYS A 1117 40.35 107.73 -38.54
CA LYS A 1117 40.56 109.05 -39.14
C LYS A 1117 42.01 109.49 -39.02
N GLU A 1118 42.57 110.08 -40.08
CA GLU A 1118 43.82 110.83 -40.00
C GLU A 1118 43.54 112.17 -39.28
N THR A 1119 44.13 112.39 -38.12
CA THR A 1119 43.95 113.62 -37.34
C THR A 1119 45.02 114.66 -37.66
N LYS A 1120 46.18 114.22 -38.17
CA LYS A 1120 47.31 115.07 -38.54
C LYS A 1120 48.18 114.40 -39.60
N ALA A 1121 48.19 114.98 -40.79
CA ALA A 1121 49.07 114.59 -41.87
C ALA A 1121 50.55 114.96 -41.61
N PRO A 1122 51.50 114.23 -42.23
CA PRO A 1122 52.92 114.49 -42.09
C PRO A 1122 53.34 115.83 -42.70
N GLU A 1123 54.48 116.37 -42.26
CA GLU A 1123 54.96 117.66 -42.76
C GLU A 1123 55.19 117.61 -44.28
N GLY A 1124 54.70 118.63 -44.97
CA GLY A 1124 54.73 118.68 -46.44
C GLY A 1124 53.65 117.83 -47.14
N PHE A 1125 52.68 117.22 -46.44
CA PHE A 1125 51.58 116.44 -47.04
C PHE A 1125 50.18 117.01 -46.75
N VAL A 1126 49.22 116.72 -47.63
CA VAL A 1126 47.79 117.06 -47.48
C VAL A 1126 47.14 116.12 -46.45
N LEU A 1127 46.18 116.64 -45.67
CA LEU A 1127 45.38 115.89 -44.68
C LEU A 1127 44.22 115.15 -45.36
N LEU A 1128 43.98 113.91 -44.96
CA LEU A 1128 42.79 113.15 -45.31
C LEU A 1128 41.63 113.53 -44.39
N GLU A 1129 40.77 114.44 -44.86
CA GLU A 1129 39.59 114.91 -44.11
C GLU A 1129 38.52 113.82 -43.87
N GLY A 1130 38.48 112.80 -44.73
CA GLY A 1130 37.54 111.68 -44.67
C GLY A 1130 37.94 110.60 -43.67
N THR A 1131 37.07 109.61 -43.51
CA THR A 1131 37.26 108.49 -42.59
C THR A 1131 37.35 107.16 -43.32
N PHE A 1132 38.22 106.28 -42.83
CA PHE A 1132 38.28 104.88 -43.18
C PHE A 1132 37.28 104.10 -42.32
N GLU A 1133 36.44 103.26 -42.92
CA GLU A 1133 35.63 102.27 -42.20
C GLU A 1133 36.17 100.87 -42.45
N VAL A 1134 36.23 100.02 -41.41
CA VAL A 1134 36.63 98.61 -41.51
C VAL A 1134 35.67 97.75 -40.69
N THR A 1135 35.11 96.70 -41.29
CA THR A 1135 34.27 95.71 -40.58
C THR A 1135 35.03 94.40 -40.33
N ILE A 1136 34.95 93.88 -39.10
CA ILE A 1136 35.49 92.59 -38.67
C ILE A 1136 34.32 91.63 -38.40
N ASN A 1137 34.28 90.49 -39.07
CA ASN A 1137 33.21 89.50 -38.95
C ASN A 1137 33.43 88.56 -37.74
N ALA A 1138 32.36 87.92 -37.26
CA ALA A 1138 32.41 86.99 -36.12
C ALA A 1138 33.22 85.70 -36.37
N ASP A 1139 33.63 85.43 -37.61
CA ASP A 1139 34.57 84.34 -37.96
C ASP A 1139 36.03 84.79 -38.09
N GLY A 1140 36.32 86.07 -37.84
CA GLY A 1140 37.66 86.66 -37.92
C GLY A 1140 38.08 87.11 -39.32
N THR A 1141 37.20 87.00 -40.32
CA THR A 1141 37.43 87.63 -41.63
C THR A 1141 37.13 89.13 -41.57
N VAL A 1142 37.77 89.93 -42.43
CA VAL A 1142 37.37 91.32 -42.67
C VAL A 1142 36.28 91.36 -43.74
N GLY A 1143 35.23 92.15 -43.49
CA GLY A 1143 34.13 92.44 -44.40
C GLY A 1143 34.40 93.68 -45.24
N ASP A 1144 33.45 94.61 -45.27
CA ASP A 1144 33.55 95.83 -46.07
C ASP A 1144 34.57 96.83 -45.51
N VAL A 1145 35.28 97.49 -46.43
CA VAL A 1145 36.36 98.45 -46.15
C VAL A 1145 36.26 99.63 -47.09
N THR A 1146 36.02 100.83 -46.55
CA THR A 1146 35.75 102.05 -47.35
C THR A 1146 36.55 103.25 -46.86
N TYR A 1147 36.73 104.25 -47.73
CA TYR A 1147 37.14 105.61 -47.35
C TYR A 1147 36.12 106.61 -47.89
N ASP A 1148 35.57 107.45 -47.02
CA ASP A 1148 34.56 108.47 -47.38
C ASP A 1148 33.39 107.88 -48.20
N GLY A 1149 32.89 106.72 -47.76
CA GLY A 1149 31.77 106.01 -48.38
C GLY A 1149 32.08 105.34 -49.74
N LYS A 1150 33.35 105.14 -50.09
CA LYS A 1150 33.79 104.45 -51.32
C LYS A 1150 34.68 103.27 -50.99
N ASP A 1151 34.45 102.13 -51.64
CA ASP A 1151 35.25 100.92 -51.49
C ASP A 1151 36.74 101.19 -51.70
N LEU A 1152 37.57 100.63 -50.83
CA LEU A 1152 39.02 100.61 -50.97
C LEU A 1152 39.48 99.38 -51.76
N ASP A 1153 40.69 99.47 -52.31
CA ASP A 1153 41.36 98.32 -52.90
C ASP A 1153 41.58 97.25 -51.82
N LYS A 1154 41.35 95.97 -52.16
CA LYS A 1154 41.53 94.86 -51.22
C LYS A 1154 42.99 94.67 -50.83
N ASP A 1155 43.92 95.03 -51.72
CA ASP A 1155 45.36 95.05 -51.43
C ASP A 1155 45.76 96.15 -50.42
N ALA A 1156 44.86 97.07 -50.10
CA ALA A 1156 45.08 98.08 -49.06
C ALA A 1156 44.91 97.52 -47.63
N ILE A 1157 44.32 96.33 -47.44
CA ILE A 1157 44.12 95.73 -46.11
C ILE A 1157 44.61 94.28 -46.04
N LYS A 1158 45.25 93.90 -44.92
CA LYS A 1158 45.73 92.53 -44.68
C LYS A 1158 45.31 92.06 -43.29
N VAL A 1159 44.84 90.81 -43.21
CA VAL A 1159 44.48 90.16 -41.95
C VAL A 1159 45.50 89.07 -41.64
N ASN A 1160 46.20 89.21 -40.51
CA ASN A 1160 47.20 88.27 -40.03
C ASN A 1160 46.70 87.63 -38.73
N LEU A 1161 46.18 86.42 -38.80
CA LEU A 1161 45.83 85.65 -37.61
C LEU A 1161 47.10 85.20 -36.87
N LYS A 1162 47.04 85.11 -35.53
CA LYS A 1162 48.23 84.83 -34.69
C LYS A 1162 48.07 83.59 -33.81
N ASP A 1163 49.19 82.91 -33.56
CA ASP A 1163 49.24 81.71 -32.72
C ASP A 1163 49.42 82.01 -31.22
N GLU A 1164 50.00 83.15 -30.82
CA GLU A 1164 50.21 83.53 -29.40
C GLU A 1164 49.68 84.94 -29.04
N ASP A 1165 49.84 85.95 -29.89
CA ASP A 1165 49.29 87.31 -29.68
C ASP A 1165 47.81 87.48 -30.08
N ASN A 1166 47.31 88.72 -29.98
CA ASN A 1166 46.13 89.22 -30.72
C ASN A 1166 46.32 89.06 -32.24
N ASN A 1167 45.23 88.88 -32.97
CA ASN A 1167 45.23 88.95 -34.43
C ASN A 1167 45.60 90.37 -34.89
N VAL A 1168 46.06 90.58 -36.14
CA VAL A 1168 46.47 91.93 -36.61
C VAL A 1168 45.79 92.28 -37.94
N ILE A 1169 45.27 93.51 -38.04
CA ILE A 1169 44.75 94.08 -39.29
C ILE A 1169 45.62 95.26 -39.70
N GLU A 1170 46.33 95.12 -40.81
CA GLU A 1170 47.18 96.17 -41.40
C GLU A 1170 46.41 96.90 -42.49
N LEU A 1171 46.18 98.22 -42.33
CA LEU A 1171 45.54 99.09 -43.31
C LEU A 1171 46.57 100.08 -43.89
N THR A 1172 46.71 100.09 -45.21
CA THR A 1172 47.69 100.92 -45.94
C THR A 1172 47.06 102.25 -46.39
N VAL A 1173 47.59 103.38 -45.91
CA VAL A 1173 47.01 104.72 -46.11
C VAL A 1173 48.00 105.65 -46.82
N ALA A 1174 47.61 106.22 -47.97
CA ALA A 1174 48.50 107.00 -48.83
C ALA A 1174 48.18 108.52 -48.86
N ASN A 1175 49.17 109.40 -48.68
CA ASN A 1175 49.00 110.87 -48.78
C ASN A 1175 49.81 111.49 -49.93
N THR A 1176 49.31 112.62 -50.41
CA THR A 1176 49.87 113.42 -51.52
C THR A 1176 50.59 114.67 -50.97
N PRO A 1177 51.75 115.07 -51.53
CA PRO A 1177 52.48 116.27 -51.10
C PRO A 1177 51.70 117.58 -51.27
N LYS A 1178 51.96 118.54 -50.38
CA LYS A 1178 51.53 119.95 -50.46
C LYS A 1178 52.29 120.70 -51.56
N GLY A 1179 51.69 121.77 -52.07
CA GLY A 1179 52.35 122.70 -53.01
C GLY A 1179 52.32 122.28 -54.48
N GLN A 1180 51.90 121.05 -54.79
CA GLN A 1180 51.48 120.69 -56.16
C GLN A 1180 49.97 120.76 -56.25
N LEU A 1181 49.46 121.55 -57.20
CA LEU A 1181 48.06 121.51 -57.59
C LEU A 1181 47.74 120.11 -58.16
N PRO A 1182 46.54 119.55 -57.91
CA PRO A 1182 46.10 118.37 -58.65
C PRO A 1182 46.09 118.70 -60.15
N ALA A 1183 46.49 117.75 -60.99
CA ALA A 1183 46.49 117.93 -62.44
C ALA A 1183 45.05 118.02 -62.97
N THR A 1184 44.48 119.23 -63.00
CA THR A 1184 43.13 119.51 -63.51
C THR A 1184 43.10 119.44 -65.04
N GLY A 1185 43.28 118.23 -65.56
CA GLY A 1185 43.36 117.90 -66.99
C GLY A 1185 42.38 116.81 -67.38
N GLY A 1186 41.09 117.01 -67.08
CA GLY A 1186 40.02 116.12 -67.53
C GLY A 1186 40.00 115.95 -69.06
N SER A 1187 39.45 114.83 -69.53
CA SER A 1187 39.68 114.24 -70.87
C SER A 1187 39.46 115.15 -72.09
N GLY A 1188 38.71 116.25 -71.97
CA GLY A 1188 38.43 117.16 -73.08
C GLY A 1188 39.67 117.72 -73.80
N ILE A 1189 40.80 117.91 -73.09
CA ILE A 1189 42.04 118.42 -73.71
C ILE A 1189 42.66 117.40 -74.68
N GLN A 1190 42.57 116.09 -74.41
CA GLN A 1190 43.06 115.07 -75.34
C GLN A 1190 42.30 115.10 -76.66
N THR A 1191 40.97 115.32 -76.63
CA THR A 1191 40.15 115.44 -77.85
C THR A 1191 40.64 116.57 -78.75
N PHE A 1192 40.94 117.76 -78.20
CA PHE A 1192 41.47 118.88 -78.97
C PHE A 1192 42.87 118.61 -79.53
N ILE A 1193 43.76 117.94 -78.77
CA ILE A 1193 45.10 117.56 -79.24
C ILE A 1193 45.01 116.53 -80.38
N ILE A 1194 44.15 115.52 -80.25
CA ILE A 1194 43.93 114.50 -81.29
C ILE A 1194 43.34 115.12 -82.56
N VAL A 1195 42.35 116.02 -82.45
CA VAL A 1195 41.79 116.75 -83.60
C VAL A 1195 42.84 117.64 -84.27
N ALA A 1196 43.70 118.33 -83.51
CA ALA A 1196 44.79 119.12 -84.07
C ALA A 1196 45.81 118.26 -84.84
N LEU A 1197 46.23 117.12 -84.28
CA LEU A 1197 47.11 116.15 -84.95
C LEU A 1197 46.46 115.54 -86.21
N ALA A 1198 45.16 115.25 -86.17
CA ALA A 1198 44.42 114.76 -87.34
C ALA A 1198 44.34 115.80 -88.45
N LEU A 1199 44.13 117.08 -88.13
CA LEU A 1199 44.12 118.17 -89.11
C LEU A 1199 45.50 118.43 -89.71
N VAL A 1200 46.57 118.39 -88.91
CA VAL A 1200 47.95 118.54 -89.41
C VAL A 1200 48.36 117.37 -90.31
N THR A 1201 48.02 116.14 -89.94
CA THR A 1201 48.30 114.96 -90.80
C THR A 1201 47.44 114.95 -92.07
N ALA A 1202 46.18 115.39 -92.02
CA ALA A 1202 45.34 115.56 -93.21
C ALA A 1202 45.88 116.65 -94.15
N ALA A 1203 46.32 117.80 -93.62
CA ALA A 1203 46.97 118.85 -94.40
C ALA A 1203 48.26 118.34 -95.07
N GLY A 1204 49.12 117.65 -94.32
CA GLY A 1204 50.33 117.01 -94.84
C GLY A 1204 50.04 115.99 -95.94
N ALA A 1205 49.05 115.12 -95.74
CA ALA A 1205 48.63 114.13 -96.74
C ALA A 1205 48.07 114.79 -98.01
N LEU A 1206 47.27 115.84 -97.89
CA LEU A 1206 46.78 116.61 -99.04
C LEU A 1206 47.92 117.32 -99.80
N THR A 1207 48.90 117.89 -99.10
CA THR A 1207 50.10 118.48 -99.73
C THR A 1207 50.94 117.42 -100.45
N ILE A 1208 51.14 116.24 -99.84
CA ILE A 1208 51.86 115.12 -100.45
C ILE A 1208 51.09 114.59 -101.69
N CYS A 1209 49.77 114.43 -101.62
CA CYS A 1209 48.94 114.04 -102.77
C CYS A 1209 48.97 115.09 -103.90
N TYR A 1210 48.99 116.38 -103.56
CA TYR A 1210 49.15 117.47 -104.54
C TYR A 1210 50.49 117.39 -105.27
N PHE A 1211 51.59 117.20 -104.53
CA PHE A 1211 52.93 117.02 -105.13
C PHE A 1211 53.07 115.69 -105.90
N TYR A 1212 52.49 114.59 -105.41
CA TYR A 1212 52.56 113.29 -106.08
C TYR A 1212 51.77 113.26 -107.39
N ARG A 1213 50.61 113.95 -107.44
CA ARG A 1213 49.79 114.08 -108.66
C ARG A 1213 50.42 115.01 -109.72
N ASN A 1214 51.27 115.95 -109.32
CA ASN A 1214 51.99 116.87 -110.22
C ASN A 1214 53.40 116.41 -110.62
N ARG A 1215 53.83 115.17 -110.31
CA ARG A 1215 55.20 114.69 -110.60
C ARG A 1215 55.30 113.48 -111.55
N LYS A 1216 54.44 113.51 -112.56
CA LYS A 1216 54.68 113.04 -113.94
C LYS A 1216 54.20 114.21 -114.82
N GLU A 1217 55.05 114.97 -115.50
CA GLU A 1217 55.94 114.58 -116.63
C GLU A 1217 55.20 113.65 -117.61
N LEU A 1218 54.92 114.04 -118.86
CA LEU A 1218 55.82 114.65 -119.84
C LEU A 1218 57.01 113.73 -120.20
N ASN A 1219 56.74 112.43 -120.23
CA ASN A 1219 57.07 111.55 -121.35
C ASN A 1219 55.79 110.78 -121.74
#